data_AF-A0A316U9E4-F1
#
_entry.id   AF-A0A316U9E4-F1
#
_cell.length_a   1.000
_cell.length_b   1.000
_cell.length_c   1.000
_cell.angle_alpha   90.00
_cell.angle_beta   90.00
_cell.angle_gamma   90.00
#
_symmetry.space_group_name_H-M   'P 1'
#
loop_
_entity.id
_entity.type
_entity.pdbx_description
1 polymer ?
#
loop_
_entity_poly.entity_id
_entity_poly.type
_entity_poly.pdbx_seq_one_letter_code
_entity_poly.pdbx_strand_id
1 'polypeptide(L)'
;MGIRPYVSFVASFAKYLTNVHSSSCKVNGLDNFLQILADEARRGEGRGVLTYANHISVVDDPAVWGCMPMSAFQDCATTRWTLGASDILFTNRIVRLFFDYGQVIPTDRGRGIFQPALDTAIQKLDEGQWTHLFPEGYVNLSRKMVLRRFKWGLSRLLLESKRRPRVVPIWIEGFDQMMPDPRGFPKFVPRPFANLSITFGDPIDHAGSSLDLLLSELRKQQSLNPAWWQDEDKEMERIRSALPSDQRSQVDAPAIPVPSPSSFPSLAPHVVTPQGWSEPPVDSPAHRAMVASAQDAQKAMAARSSLAELLRRELAALGVKTRKARGEPEGEVGHLVHTLMPEEDSKTAAAQTSRQAPTSTSRVHQRSYSTSARRCHPSTSAAGSATSNFNAATSRSANLASSGVLDAYNCFNSRAAPAPSSATTTASGPLSGCTISVKDNICTQDMPTTASSLMLKDYASSYDATVVSLLRSAGADIVGKTNCDEFGMGSDNVHSHFGPVINPAMGGREAEEQKRSAGGSSGGAAASVKAGYCRIAIGSDTGGSIRLPASYCGLWGLKPSYGLISRWGLISYADSLDTIGVLADNWSECQETFDVLSAPDKKDPTSAGEQVRSAADEVADEALSKFSSSSAPGTEGCLRGLRIGIPTTLFPSSLDAQVLPSFSRLLCHLEDHLGASIIPVELPSTGLALSAYYVIASAEASSNLARYDGVRYGFRSEEEKLPGEHPYAATRSTGFGEEVRKRILLGTHALSADAFDNTFLAAQRIRQTIKDEFDQVFRIPNVLHGRGAQTEQHAPSALSAGSQEGVDVLLHPSAVNTAPLLSALMPSSSTEEACPVGFSAPAGSAGLDEYVQDLLTVSSSLAGLPSVSMPLGRGAQDGWPIGMMATSQWGMEKVLGQLAEGLQTYRIE
;
A
#
# COMPACT_ATOMS: atom_id res chain seq x y z
N MET A 1 33.23 12.28 -46.95
CA MET A 1 32.39 13.41 -47.40
C MET A 1 31.15 13.41 -46.53
N GLY A 2 31.12 14.31 -45.55
CA GLY A 2 30.34 14.17 -44.32
C GLY A 2 28.86 14.52 -44.46
N ILE A 3 28.09 14.09 -43.47
CA ILE A 3 26.65 14.21 -43.19
C ILE A 3 26.04 15.65 -43.38
N ARG A 4 26.86 16.65 -43.74
CA ARG A 4 26.56 18.09 -43.81
C ARG A 4 25.46 18.55 -44.81
N PRO A 5 25.39 18.09 -46.08
CA PRO A 5 24.36 18.59 -47.01
C PRO A 5 22.96 18.06 -46.68
N TYR A 6 22.85 16.91 -46.02
CA TYR A 6 21.57 16.27 -45.73
C TYR A 6 20.91 16.78 -44.44
N VAL A 7 21.68 17.09 -43.38
CA VAL A 7 21.18 17.80 -42.20
C VAL A 7 20.61 19.17 -42.59
N SER A 8 21.31 19.88 -43.49
CA SER A 8 20.86 21.17 -44.02
C SER A 8 19.55 21.07 -44.82
N PHE A 9 19.33 19.96 -45.53
CA PHE A 9 18.08 19.67 -46.23
C PHE A 9 16.91 19.45 -45.26
N VAL A 10 17.11 18.61 -44.23
CA VAL A 10 16.10 18.35 -43.20
C VAL A 10 15.79 19.63 -42.40
N ALA A 11 16.80 20.46 -42.11
CA ALA A 11 16.64 21.77 -41.47
C ALA A 11 15.88 22.77 -42.35
N SER A 12 16.15 22.80 -43.66
CA SER A 12 15.41 23.65 -44.60
C SER A 12 13.95 23.24 -44.71
N PHE A 13 13.66 21.93 -44.67
CA PHE A 13 12.30 21.40 -44.63
C PHE A 13 11.58 21.74 -43.32
N ALA A 14 12.23 21.59 -42.17
CA ALA A 14 11.67 21.98 -40.87
C ALA A 14 11.36 23.49 -40.81
N LYS A 15 12.24 24.34 -41.34
CA LYS A 15 12.02 25.78 -41.47
C LYS A 15 10.89 26.14 -42.42
N TYR A 16 10.78 25.44 -43.55
CA TYR A 16 9.67 25.61 -44.47
C TYR A 16 8.34 25.29 -43.78
N LEU A 17 8.28 24.18 -43.02
CA LEU A 17 7.09 23.82 -42.24
C LEU A 17 6.73 24.90 -41.21
N THR A 18 7.69 25.39 -40.42
CA THR A 18 7.41 26.42 -39.41
C THR A 18 7.09 27.79 -40.01
N ASN A 19 7.74 28.19 -41.11
CA ASN A 19 7.61 29.56 -41.65
C ASN A 19 6.46 29.72 -42.65
N VAL A 20 6.09 28.68 -43.41
CA VAL A 20 5.04 28.77 -44.43
C VAL A 20 3.66 28.44 -43.86
N HIS A 21 3.61 27.61 -42.81
CA HIS A 21 2.34 27.12 -42.24
C HIS A 21 1.99 27.73 -40.88
N SER A 22 2.85 28.59 -40.30
CA SER A 22 2.49 29.44 -39.16
C SER A 22 2.08 30.83 -39.62
N SER A 23 1.07 31.41 -38.97
CA SER A 23 0.68 32.82 -39.14
C SER A 23 1.54 33.73 -38.27
N SER A 24 2.01 33.24 -37.12
CA SER A 24 3.08 33.83 -36.32
C SER A 24 3.84 32.76 -35.53
N CYS A 25 5.17 32.88 -35.45
CA CYS A 25 6.03 32.03 -34.62
C CYS A 25 6.79 32.92 -33.62
N LYS A 26 6.44 32.82 -32.33
CA LYS A 26 7.11 33.55 -31.24
C LYS A 26 8.12 32.67 -30.55
N VAL A 27 9.39 33.02 -30.65
CA VAL A 27 10.49 32.27 -30.01
C VAL A 27 11.07 33.09 -28.86
N ASN A 28 11.04 32.54 -27.64
CA ASN A 28 11.55 33.18 -26.43
C ASN A 28 12.76 32.39 -25.88
N GLY A 29 13.79 33.08 -25.38
CA GLY A 29 14.94 32.46 -24.72
C GLY A 29 15.96 31.78 -25.66
N LEU A 30 15.79 31.89 -26.98
CA LEU A 30 16.66 31.25 -27.96
C LEU A 30 18.11 31.74 -27.87
N ASP A 31 18.35 33.04 -27.67
CA ASP A 31 19.72 33.59 -27.61
C ASP A 31 20.52 33.02 -26.44
N ASN A 32 19.89 32.88 -25.26
CA ASN A 32 20.50 32.23 -24.09
C ASN A 32 20.80 30.76 -24.37
N PHE A 33 19.87 30.05 -25.04
CA PHE A 33 20.10 28.66 -25.41
C PHE A 33 21.23 28.50 -26.43
N LEU A 34 21.33 29.39 -27.43
CA LEU A 34 22.41 29.39 -28.41
C LEU A 34 23.77 29.64 -27.75
N GLN A 35 23.84 30.52 -26.75
CA GLN A 35 25.06 30.71 -25.96
C GLN A 35 25.48 29.43 -25.22
N ILE A 36 24.52 28.70 -24.62
CA ILE A 36 24.78 27.42 -23.95
C ILE A 36 25.30 26.36 -24.93
N LEU A 37 24.73 26.29 -26.13
CA LEU A 37 25.19 25.36 -27.17
C LEU A 37 26.59 25.72 -27.68
N ALA A 38 26.86 27.02 -27.90
CA ALA A 38 28.12 27.52 -28.44
C ALA A 38 29.29 27.47 -27.44
N ASP A 39 29.02 27.38 -26.12
CA ASP A 39 30.02 27.29 -25.06
C ASP A 39 31.07 26.19 -25.32
N GLU A 40 32.27 26.60 -25.73
CA GLU A 40 33.38 25.69 -26.05
C GLU A 40 34.05 25.14 -24.79
N ALA A 41 34.02 25.87 -23.67
CA ALA A 41 34.58 25.41 -22.40
C ALA A 41 33.77 24.21 -21.88
N ARG A 42 32.44 24.32 -21.89
CA ARG A 42 31.52 23.22 -21.59
C ARG A 42 31.80 21.99 -22.46
N ARG A 43 31.99 22.20 -23.77
CA ARG A 43 32.26 21.10 -24.72
C ARG A 43 33.61 20.44 -24.48
N GLY A 44 34.65 21.23 -24.22
CA GLY A 44 35.99 20.74 -23.87
C GLY A 44 36.01 19.90 -22.59
N GLU A 45 35.09 20.14 -21.66
CA GLU A 45 34.91 19.34 -20.44
C GLU A 45 34.09 18.05 -20.64
N GLY A 46 33.56 17.81 -21.84
CA GLY A 46 32.69 16.67 -22.12
C GLY A 46 31.31 16.76 -21.45
N ARG A 47 30.82 17.99 -21.23
CA ARG A 47 29.54 18.23 -20.55
C ARG A 47 28.41 18.53 -21.55
N GLY A 48 27.65 17.53 -21.97
CA GLY A 48 26.57 17.68 -22.96
C GLY A 48 25.41 18.62 -22.57
N VAL A 49 24.54 18.92 -23.54
CA VAL A 49 23.28 19.63 -23.30
C VAL A 49 22.13 18.66 -23.46
N LEU A 50 21.23 18.61 -22.48
CA LEU A 50 20.07 17.74 -22.49
C LEU A 50 18.80 18.60 -22.48
N THR A 51 18.02 18.56 -23.54
CA THR A 51 16.76 19.32 -23.59
C THR A 51 15.54 18.42 -23.54
N TYR A 52 14.51 18.90 -22.85
CA TYR A 52 13.27 18.16 -22.64
C TYR A 52 12.08 19.06 -22.99
N ALA A 53 11.27 18.63 -23.95
CA ALA A 53 10.11 19.38 -24.43
C ALA A 53 8.78 18.71 -24.09
N ASN A 54 7.71 19.49 -23.96
CA ASN A 54 6.35 18.94 -23.95
C ASN A 54 6.00 18.35 -25.34
N HIS A 55 5.37 17.17 -25.35
CA HIS A 55 4.99 16.47 -26.59
C HIS A 55 3.54 16.78 -26.97
N ILE A 56 3.34 17.42 -28.13
CA ILE A 56 2.03 17.96 -28.54
C ILE A 56 1.66 17.67 -30.00
N SER A 57 2.32 16.73 -30.69
CA SER A 57 2.03 16.41 -32.10
C SER A 57 2.52 15.03 -32.54
N VAL A 58 1.97 14.54 -33.66
CA VAL A 58 2.32 13.28 -34.35
C VAL A 58 3.69 13.28 -35.03
N VAL A 59 4.34 14.45 -35.15
CA VAL A 59 5.73 14.53 -35.64
C VAL A 59 6.54 15.28 -34.61
N ASP A 60 7.48 14.56 -34.01
CA ASP A 60 8.14 14.98 -32.77
C ASP A 60 9.02 16.22 -32.99
N ASP A 61 9.62 16.40 -34.17
CA ASP A 61 10.82 17.23 -34.29
C ASP A 61 10.71 18.62 -34.98
N PRO A 62 9.82 18.95 -35.94
CA PRO A 62 10.01 20.13 -36.81
C PRO A 62 10.02 21.49 -36.11
N ALA A 63 9.34 21.65 -34.97
CA ALA A 63 9.21 22.95 -34.27
C ALA A 63 10.56 23.51 -33.80
N VAL A 64 11.34 22.69 -33.10
CA VAL A 64 12.61 23.10 -32.50
C VAL A 64 13.70 23.25 -33.55
N TRP A 65 13.74 22.44 -34.61
CA TRP A 65 14.66 22.69 -35.73
C TRP A 65 14.28 23.94 -36.52
N GLY A 66 12.98 24.19 -36.73
CA GLY A 66 12.49 25.34 -37.48
C GLY A 66 12.85 26.69 -36.86
N CYS A 67 12.99 26.78 -35.53
CA CYS A 67 13.40 28.02 -34.85
C CYS A 67 14.92 28.25 -34.77
N MET A 68 15.77 27.25 -35.05
CA MET A 68 17.22 27.40 -34.94
C MET A 68 17.81 28.17 -36.15
N PRO A 69 18.84 29.02 -35.97
CA PRO A 69 19.50 29.68 -37.09
C PRO A 69 20.22 28.66 -38.00
N MET A 70 20.36 28.95 -39.30
CA MET A 70 21.01 28.00 -40.24
C MET A 70 22.47 27.71 -39.85
N SER A 71 23.13 28.64 -39.16
CA SER A 71 24.47 28.47 -38.60
C SER A 71 24.56 27.36 -37.56
N ALA A 72 23.49 27.08 -36.80
CA ALA A 72 23.48 26.02 -35.78
C ALA A 72 23.59 24.60 -36.38
N PHE A 73 23.32 24.44 -37.67
CA PHE A 73 23.41 23.17 -38.39
C PHE A 73 24.74 22.98 -39.14
N GLN A 74 25.65 23.96 -39.05
CA GLN A 74 26.98 23.88 -39.67
C GLN A 74 27.94 23.01 -38.85
N ASP A 75 27.72 22.92 -37.54
CA ASP A 75 28.45 22.08 -36.60
C ASP A 75 27.55 20.95 -36.07
N CYS A 76 28.05 19.71 -36.17
CA CYS A 76 27.34 18.54 -35.68
C CYS A 76 27.23 18.53 -34.15
N ALA A 77 28.09 19.27 -33.43
CA ALA A 77 28.03 19.40 -31.96
C ALA A 77 26.92 20.35 -31.47
N THR A 78 26.45 21.24 -32.34
CA THR A 78 25.33 22.17 -32.07
C THR A 78 24.01 21.71 -32.71
N THR A 79 24.03 20.55 -33.37
CA THR A 79 22.84 19.90 -33.90
C THR A 79 22.38 18.83 -32.91
N ARG A 80 21.06 18.71 -32.69
CA ARG A 80 20.53 17.79 -31.69
C ARG A 80 20.47 16.35 -32.19
N TRP A 81 20.75 15.43 -31.29
CA TRP A 81 20.33 14.05 -31.37
C TRP A 81 18.99 13.87 -30.68
N THR A 82 18.07 13.13 -31.27
CA THR A 82 16.79 12.79 -30.63
C THR A 82 16.53 11.30 -30.73
N LEU A 83 15.56 10.78 -29.98
CA LEU A 83 15.18 9.37 -30.01
C LEU A 83 13.83 9.21 -30.68
N GLY A 84 13.68 8.16 -31.49
CA GLY A 84 12.43 7.91 -32.22
C GLY A 84 12.16 6.43 -32.45
N ALA A 85 10.88 6.06 -32.48
CA ALA A 85 10.46 4.66 -32.56
C ALA A 85 10.85 4.04 -33.92
N SER A 86 11.63 2.96 -33.89
CA SER A 86 12.18 2.26 -35.06
C SER A 86 11.06 1.79 -36.01
N ASP A 87 9.98 1.26 -35.45
CA ASP A 87 8.81 0.73 -36.14
C ASP A 87 7.84 1.79 -36.69
N ILE A 88 8.06 3.07 -36.38
CA ILE A 88 7.26 4.19 -36.91
C ILE A 88 8.08 5.02 -37.91
N LEU A 89 9.28 5.43 -37.51
CA LEU A 89 10.09 6.39 -38.26
C LEU A 89 11.00 5.71 -39.30
N PHE A 90 11.30 4.42 -39.17
CA PHE A 90 12.27 3.74 -40.05
C PHE A 90 11.62 2.66 -40.93
N THR A 91 10.35 2.84 -41.27
CA THR A 91 9.48 1.87 -41.97
C THR A 91 9.78 1.68 -43.46
N ASN A 92 10.35 2.68 -44.14
CA ASN A 92 10.75 2.58 -45.55
C ASN A 92 12.06 3.32 -45.82
N ARG A 93 12.73 3.01 -46.95
CA ARG A 93 14.05 3.56 -47.29
C ARG A 93 14.12 5.09 -47.35
N ILE A 94 13.09 5.75 -47.86
CA ILE A 94 13.08 7.21 -48.05
C ILE A 94 12.91 7.90 -46.69
N VAL A 95 11.97 7.43 -45.88
CA VAL A 95 11.66 7.97 -44.55
C VAL A 95 12.81 7.67 -43.59
N ARG A 96 13.41 6.48 -43.68
CA ARG A 96 14.66 6.13 -42.97
C ARG A 96 15.80 7.07 -43.30
N LEU A 97 16.07 7.34 -44.58
CA LEU A 97 17.12 8.30 -44.96
C LEU A 97 16.85 9.69 -44.37
N PHE A 98 15.60 10.15 -44.37
CA PHE A 98 15.22 11.43 -43.78
C PHE A 98 15.55 11.51 -42.27
N PHE A 99 15.19 10.48 -41.49
CA PHE A 99 15.44 10.47 -40.04
C PHE A 99 16.89 10.12 -39.67
N ASP A 100 17.58 9.29 -40.46
CA ASP A 100 19.02 9.04 -40.33
C ASP A 100 19.80 10.35 -40.52
N TYR A 101 19.43 11.15 -41.52
CA TYR A 101 20.02 12.48 -41.73
C TYR A 101 19.53 13.55 -40.73
N GLY A 102 18.41 13.31 -40.07
CA GLY A 102 17.87 14.13 -38.98
C GLY A 102 18.50 13.86 -37.62
N GLN A 103 19.54 13.02 -37.54
CA GLN A 103 20.19 12.61 -36.28
C GLN A 103 19.22 11.98 -35.26
N VAL A 104 18.28 11.16 -35.76
CA VAL A 104 17.37 10.39 -34.92
C VAL A 104 17.97 9.03 -34.60
N ILE A 105 18.10 8.74 -33.31
CA ILE A 105 18.56 7.45 -32.79
C ILE A 105 17.34 6.52 -32.73
N PRO A 106 17.36 5.37 -33.43
CA PRO A 106 16.24 4.44 -33.45
C PRO A 106 16.08 3.76 -32.08
N THR A 107 14.85 3.76 -31.56
CA THR A 107 14.47 3.10 -30.31
C THR A 107 13.48 1.99 -30.56
N ASP A 108 13.57 0.90 -29.78
CA ASP A 108 12.63 -0.21 -29.87
C ASP A 108 11.57 -0.07 -28.77
N ARG A 109 10.30 0.09 -29.19
CA ARG A 109 9.18 0.20 -28.25
C ARG A 109 9.06 -1.11 -27.45
N GLY A 110 8.95 -1.00 -26.13
CA GLY A 110 8.83 -2.16 -25.23
C GLY A 110 10.17 -2.73 -24.72
N ARG A 111 11.33 -2.32 -25.25
CA ARG A 111 12.66 -2.77 -24.75
C ARG A 111 13.12 -2.10 -23.45
N GLY A 112 12.34 -1.17 -22.89
CA GLY A 112 12.70 -0.44 -21.68
C GLY A 112 13.83 0.57 -21.87
N ILE A 113 14.50 0.94 -20.78
CA ILE A 113 15.52 2.02 -20.75
C ILE A 113 16.94 1.53 -21.04
N PHE A 114 17.19 0.22 -21.02
CA PHE A 114 18.47 -0.41 -21.35
C PHE A 114 18.45 -0.87 -22.80
N GLN A 115 18.48 0.11 -23.70
CA GLN A 115 18.55 -0.13 -25.14
C GLN A 115 19.72 0.64 -25.75
N PRO A 116 20.31 0.15 -26.85
CA PRO A 116 21.47 0.77 -27.50
C PRO A 116 21.28 2.26 -27.82
N ALA A 117 20.03 2.66 -28.03
CA ALA A 117 19.65 4.04 -28.30
C ALA A 117 19.97 4.98 -27.12
N LEU A 118 19.70 4.55 -25.88
CA LEU A 118 20.00 5.34 -24.69
C LEU A 118 21.51 5.36 -24.40
N ASP A 119 22.22 4.26 -24.66
CA ASP A 119 23.69 4.22 -24.54
C ASP A 119 24.34 5.20 -25.53
N THR A 120 23.81 5.23 -26.75
CA THR A 120 24.23 6.20 -27.78
C THR A 120 23.94 7.62 -27.31
N ALA A 121 22.76 7.89 -26.74
CA ALA A 121 22.43 9.21 -26.21
C ALA A 121 23.36 9.64 -25.05
N ILE A 122 23.71 8.73 -24.14
CA ILE A 122 24.70 8.97 -23.07
C ILE A 122 26.06 9.31 -23.68
N GLN A 123 26.51 8.53 -24.66
CA GLN A 123 27.76 8.79 -25.37
C GLN A 123 27.76 10.18 -26.01
N LYS A 124 26.66 10.60 -26.63
CA LYS A 124 26.54 11.93 -27.25
C LYS A 124 26.63 13.05 -26.21
N LEU A 125 26.00 12.86 -25.06
CA LEU A 125 26.13 13.80 -23.95
C LEU A 125 27.57 13.88 -23.41
N ASP A 126 28.25 12.74 -23.29
CA ASP A 126 29.66 12.68 -22.86
C ASP A 126 30.63 13.28 -23.89
N GLU A 127 30.28 13.28 -25.17
CA GLU A 127 30.99 13.97 -26.25
C GLU A 127 30.72 15.50 -26.25
N GLY A 128 29.97 16.01 -25.26
CA GLY A 128 29.62 17.43 -25.16
C GLY A 128 28.52 17.86 -26.14
N GLN A 129 27.84 16.90 -26.80
CA GLN A 129 26.82 17.19 -27.81
C GLN A 129 25.45 17.44 -27.18
N TRP A 130 24.50 17.85 -28.03
CA TRP A 130 23.13 18.14 -27.65
C TRP A 130 22.24 16.91 -27.88
N THR A 131 21.56 16.44 -26.84
CA THR A 131 20.48 15.44 -26.92
C THR A 131 19.13 16.05 -26.54
N HIS A 132 18.09 15.74 -27.30
CA HIS A 132 16.72 16.22 -27.13
C HIS A 132 15.77 15.07 -26.86
N LEU A 133 14.87 15.25 -25.90
CA LEU A 133 13.89 14.25 -25.48
C LEU A 133 12.47 14.81 -25.46
N PHE A 134 11.53 13.92 -25.75
CA PHE A 134 10.11 14.09 -25.50
C PHE A 134 9.63 13.12 -24.40
N PRO A 135 8.57 13.45 -23.64
CA PRO A 135 7.96 12.52 -22.68
C PRO A 135 7.50 11.25 -23.38
N GLU A 136 7.90 10.08 -22.85
CA GLU A 136 7.50 8.80 -23.43
C GLU A 136 5.99 8.56 -23.26
N GLY A 137 5.36 7.97 -24.28
CA GLY A 137 4.22 7.07 -24.08
C GLY A 137 2.85 7.50 -24.59
N TYR A 138 2.62 8.74 -25.01
CA TYR A 138 1.35 9.12 -25.66
C TYR A 138 1.50 10.43 -26.45
N VAL A 139 0.95 10.46 -27.66
CA VAL A 139 0.86 11.66 -28.51
C VAL A 139 -0.25 12.59 -27.98
N ASN A 140 -0.08 13.92 -28.07
CA ASN A 140 -1.12 14.95 -27.86
C ASN A 140 -1.70 15.11 -26.43
N LEU A 141 -0.89 15.02 -25.38
CA LEU A 141 -1.42 14.99 -24.01
C LEU A 141 -1.59 16.34 -23.28
N SER A 142 -1.06 17.47 -23.75
CA SER A 142 -1.26 18.77 -23.07
C SER A 142 -1.18 19.99 -23.98
N ARG A 143 -2.27 20.77 -24.07
CA ARG A 143 -2.28 22.11 -24.67
C ARG A 143 -1.77 23.22 -23.74
N LYS A 144 -1.32 22.88 -22.52
CA LYS A 144 -0.85 23.82 -21.49
C LYS A 144 0.67 23.67 -21.29
N MET A 145 1.38 24.74 -20.91
CA MET A 145 2.82 24.78 -20.53
C MET A 145 3.17 23.95 -19.27
N VAL A 146 2.71 22.72 -19.19
CA VAL A 146 3.03 21.79 -18.10
C VAL A 146 3.84 20.65 -18.69
N LEU A 147 5.12 20.60 -18.37
CA LEU A 147 5.98 19.46 -18.67
C LEU A 147 5.49 18.29 -17.79
N ARG A 148 4.98 17.23 -18.42
CA ARG A 148 4.51 16.03 -17.69
C ARG A 148 5.70 15.24 -17.13
N ARG A 149 5.36 14.33 -16.20
CA ARG A 149 6.22 13.38 -15.45
C ARG A 149 7.54 13.04 -16.15
N PHE A 150 8.65 13.34 -15.48
CA PHE A 150 9.97 12.86 -15.86
C PHE A 150 10.01 11.32 -15.74
N LYS A 151 10.25 10.63 -16.86
CA LYS A 151 10.29 9.15 -16.94
C LYS A 151 11.73 8.63 -16.82
N TRP A 152 11.85 7.32 -16.59
CA TRP A 152 13.07 6.60 -16.22
C TRP A 152 14.25 6.77 -17.19
N GLY A 153 13.99 7.00 -18.49
CA GLY A 153 15.04 7.25 -19.48
C GLY A 153 15.87 8.51 -19.19
N LEU A 154 15.24 9.59 -18.72
CA LEU A 154 15.97 10.83 -18.37
C LEU A 154 16.88 10.64 -17.16
N SER A 155 16.41 9.91 -16.14
CA SER A 155 17.20 9.59 -14.94
C SER A 155 18.47 8.82 -15.30
N ARG A 156 18.38 7.88 -16.24
CA ARG A 156 19.52 7.11 -16.74
C ARG A 156 20.56 8.01 -17.41
N LEU A 157 20.13 8.91 -18.31
CA LEU A 157 21.03 9.86 -18.97
C LEU A 157 21.77 10.74 -17.95
N LEU A 158 21.08 11.23 -16.92
CA LEU A 158 21.68 12.08 -15.90
C LEU A 158 22.68 11.33 -15.00
N LEU A 159 22.39 10.08 -14.67
CA LEU A 159 23.24 9.25 -13.83
C LEU A 159 24.51 8.79 -14.55
N GLU A 160 24.33 8.20 -15.74
CA GLU A 160 25.37 7.45 -16.44
C GLU A 160 26.29 8.35 -17.30
N SER A 161 25.88 9.58 -17.62
CA SER A 161 26.80 10.54 -18.25
C SER A 161 27.97 10.87 -17.32
N LYS A 162 29.21 10.77 -17.84
CA LYS A 162 30.46 11.05 -17.11
C LYS A 162 30.41 12.40 -16.39
N ARG A 163 29.92 13.42 -17.10
CA ARG A 163 29.66 14.75 -16.54
C ARG A 163 28.16 15.02 -16.59
N ARG A 164 27.63 15.64 -15.53
CA ARG A 164 26.22 16.04 -15.47
C ARG A 164 25.90 16.96 -16.64
N PRO A 165 25.04 16.57 -17.59
CA PRO A 165 24.71 17.42 -18.72
C PRO A 165 23.93 18.66 -18.24
N ARG A 166 24.01 19.74 -19.01
CA ARG A 166 23.25 20.97 -18.73
C ARG A 166 21.82 20.77 -19.23
N VAL A 167 20.86 20.74 -18.31
CA VAL A 167 19.46 20.44 -18.63
C VAL A 167 18.71 21.73 -18.96
N VAL A 168 18.07 21.81 -20.13
CA VAL A 168 17.29 22.98 -20.55
C VAL A 168 15.86 22.57 -20.92
N PRO A 169 14.83 22.99 -20.18
CA PRO A 169 13.44 22.71 -20.54
C PRO A 169 12.99 23.56 -21.74
N ILE A 170 12.14 22.98 -22.59
CA ILE A 170 11.55 23.66 -23.76
C ILE A 170 10.02 23.52 -23.70
N TRP A 171 9.30 24.61 -23.95
CA TRP A 171 7.85 24.59 -24.10
C TRP A 171 7.46 24.96 -25.52
N ILE A 172 6.59 24.15 -26.12
CA ILE A 172 6.05 24.31 -27.47
C ILE A 172 4.53 24.43 -27.33
N GLU A 173 3.94 25.48 -27.89
CA GLU A 173 2.49 25.73 -27.89
C GLU A 173 1.97 25.96 -29.32
N GLY A 174 0.78 25.42 -29.63
CA GLY A 174 0.09 25.64 -30.90
C GLY A 174 0.55 24.74 -32.06
N PHE A 175 1.53 23.87 -31.84
CA PHE A 175 1.99 22.90 -32.85
C PHE A 175 0.93 21.82 -33.16
N ASP A 176 0.02 21.55 -32.23
CA ASP A 176 -1.17 20.69 -32.42
C ASP A 176 -2.18 21.29 -33.42
N GLN A 177 -2.18 22.62 -33.61
CA GLN A 177 -3.03 23.30 -34.59
C GLN A 177 -2.48 23.13 -36.01
N MET A 178 -1.14 23.08 -36.14
CA MET A 178 -0.45 22.88 -37.41
C MET A 178 -0.46 21.41 -37.83
N MET A 179 -0.25 20.49 -36.88
CA MET A 179 -0.16 19.04 -37.11
C MET A 179 -1.07 18.28 -36.11
N PRO A 180 -2.40 18.29 -36.32
CA PRO A 180 -3.36 17.65 -35.41
C PRO A 180 -3.38 16.11 -35.54
N ASP A 181 -3.85 15.43 -34.49
CA ASP A 181 -4.06 13.97 -34.43
C ASP A 181 -4.98 13.46 -35.56
N PRO A 182 -4.53 12.52 -36.43
CA PRO A 182 -5.31 12.10 -37.57
C PRO A 182 -6.19 10.89 -37.24
N ARG A 183 -7.43 11.15 -36.81
CA ARG A 183 -8.54 10.19 -37.04
C ARG A 183 -9.16 10.32 -38.44
N GLY A 184 -8.61 11.16 -39.33
CA GLY A 184 -9.06 11.34 -40.72
C GLY A 184 -7.90 11.47 -41.73
N PHE A 185 -8.15 11.12 -43.00
CA PHE A 185 -7.19 11.18 -44.12
C PHE A 185 -7.20 12.56 -44.79
N PRO A 186 -6.06 13.11 -45.27
CA PRO A 186 -4.70 12.56 -45.30
C PRO A 186 -3.87 12.83 -44.02
N LYS A 187 -3.07 11.83 -43.61
CA LYS A 187 -2.44 11.73 -42.28
C LYS A 187 -1.23 12.65 -41.99
N PHE A 188 -0.80 13.50 -42.93
CA PHE A 188 0.47 14.26 -42.79
C PHE A 188 0.48 15.63 -43.47
N VAL A 189 -0.70 16.25 -43.69
CA VAL A 189 -0.77 17.58 -44.32
C VAL A 189 -0.82 18.67 -43.25
N PRO A 190 0.17 19.58 -43.18
CA PRO A 190 0.16 20.67 -42.21
C PRO A 190 -1.00 21.63 -42.51
N ARG A 191 -1.70 22.08 -41.48
CA ARG A 191 -2.70 23.14 -41.61
C ARG A 191 -2.00 24.51 -41.63
N PRO A 192 -2.28 25.38 -42.62
CA PRO A 192 -1.69 26.72 -42.66
C PRO A 192 -2.28 27.63 -41.57
N PHE A 193 -1.56 28.70 -41.24
CA PHE A 193 -1.95 29.79 -40.33
C PHE A 193 -2.04 29.45 -38.82
N ALA A 194 -1.27 28.47 -38.33
CA ALA A 194 -1.19 28.21 -36.88
C ALA A 194 -0.37 29.29 -36.13
N ASN A 195 -0.75 29.62 -34.89
CA ASN A 195 0.07 30.46 -34.00
C ASN A 195 0.97 29.56 -33.16
N LEU A 196 2.29 29.65 -33.36
CA LEU A 196 3.29 28.82 -32.69
C LEU A 196 4.05 29.66 -31.65
N SER A 197 4.22 29.14 -30.44
CA SER A 197 5.18 29.70 -29.48
C SER A 197 6.16 28.63 -29.01
N ILE A 198 7.45 28.97 -29.01
CA ILE A 198 8.53 28.10 -28.53
C ILE A 198 9.30 28.89 -27.48
N THR A 199 9.37 28.37 -26.26
CA THR A 199 10.08 29.01 -25.15
C THR A 199 11.18 28.09 -24.64
N PHE A 200 12.44 28.54 -24.74
CA PHE A 200 13.58 27.91 -24.09
C PHE A 200 13.70 28.45 -22.67
N GLY A 201 13.67 27.56 -21.68
CA GLY A 201 13.83 27.93 -20.28
C GLY A 201 15.27 28.18 -19.86
N ASP A 202 15.44 28.63 -18.62
CA ASP A 202 16.76 28.73 -18.02
C ASP A 202 17.34 27.33 -17.73
N PRO A 203 18.66 27.13 -17.90
CA PRO A 203 19.31 25.87 -17.58
C PRO A 203 19.23 25.55 -16.09
N ILE A 204 18.98 24.28 -15.78
CA ILE A 204 18.88 23.76 -14.41
C ILE A 204 20.30 23.50 -13.85
N ASP A 205 21.01 24.59 -13.59
CA ASP A 205 22.41 24.61 -13.13
C ASP A 205 22.55 25.42 -11.83
N HIS A 206 22.13 24.86 -10.69
CA HIS A 206 22.56 25.38 -9.38
C HIS A 206 23.71 24.52 -8.86
N ALA A 207 24.93 25.02 -9.01
CA ALA A 207 26.11 24.45 -8.36
C ALA A 207 25.89 24.47 -6.84
N GLY A 208 25.96 23.30 -6.21
CA GLY A 208 25.68 23.13 -4.77
C GLY A 208 24.23 22.75 -4.43
N SER A 209 23.40 22.42 -5.42
CA SER A 209 22.09 21.81 -5.18
C SER A 209 22.22 20.43 -4.50
N SER A 210 21.25 20.07 -3.68
CA SER A 210 21.09 18.72 -3.08
C SER A 210 21.17 17.60 -4.12
N LEU A 211 20.82 17.87 -5.38
CA LEU A 211 20.98 16.95 -6.50
C LEU A 211 22.44 16.63 -6.85
N ASP A 212 23.36 17.60 -6.76
CA ASP A 212 24.80 17.33 -7.00
C ASP A 212 25.42 16.52 -5.87
N LEU A 213 25.05 16.83 -4.62
CA LEU A 213 25.46 16.07 -3.45
C LEU A 213 24.95 14.63 -3.54
N LEU A 214 23.68 14.43 -3.91
CA LEU A 214 23.06 13.13 -4.10
C LEU A 214 23.68 12.33 -5.26
N LEU A 215 23.85 12.93 -6.43
CA LEU A 215 24.50 12.27 -7.57
C LEU A 215 25.95 11.91 -7.25
N SER A 216 26.66 12.76 -6.48
CA SER A 216 28.02 12.45 -6.02
C SER A 216 28.04 11.31 -5.01
N GLU A 217 27.05 11.24 -4.11
CA GLU A 217 26.92 10.19 -3.10
C GLU A 217 26.56 8.85 -3.74
N LEU A 218 25.61 8.84 -4.68
CA LEU A 218 25.24 7.66 -5.45
C LEU A 218 26.38 7.15 -6.34
N ARG A 219 27.22 8.05 -6.86
CA ARG A 219 28.45 7.68 -7.59
C ARG A 219 29.55 7.15 -6.67
N LYS A 220 29.66 7.66 -5.44
CA LYS A 220 30.64 7.24 -4.43
C LYS A 220 30.34 5.87 -3.82
N GLN A 221 29.07 5.51 -3.68
CA GLN A 221 28.66 4.27 -3.01
C GLN A 221 29.13 2.99 -3.73
N GLN A 222 29.72 3.04 -4.93
CA GLN A 222 30.18 1.88 -5.74
C GLN A 222 29.17 0.72 -5.90
N SER A 223 27.94 0.86 -5.39
CA SER A 223 26.86 -0.11 -5.40
C SER A 223 25.99 0.00 -6.66
N LEU A 224 26.57 0.51 -7.73
CA LEU A 224 25.97 0.51 -9.07
C LEU A 224 27.10 0.13 -10.02
N ASN A 225 27.58 -1.10 -9.91
CA ASN A 225 28.55 -1.63 -10.86
C ASN A 225 27.86 -1.78 -12.22
N PRO A 226 28.36 -1.14 -13.30
CA PRO A 226 27.82 -1.33 -14.65
C PRO A 226 27.81 -2.79 -15.11
N ALA A 227 28.62 -3.66 -14.48
CA ALA A 227 28.64 -5.10 -14.75
C ALA A 227 27.32 -5.80 -14.40
N TRP A 228 26.56 -5.32 -13.40
CA TRP A 228 25.30 -5.92 -12.98
C TRP A 228 24.17 -5.79 -14.01
N TRP A 229 24.30 -4.83 -14.93
CA TRP A 229 23.33 -4.57 -16.00
C TRP A 229 23.66 -5.33 -17.29
N GLN A 230 24.92 -5.74 -17.47
CA GLN A 230 25.36 -6.51 -18.65
C GLN A 230 25.10 -8.02 -18.54
N ASP A 231 24.86 -8.51 -17.32
CA ASP A 231 24.59 -9.94 -17.09
C ASP A 231 23.19 -10.35 -17.55
N GLU A 232 22.19 -9.45 -17.59
CA GLU A 232 20.86 -9.76 -18.16
C GLU A 232 20.92 -10.05 -19.67
N ASP A 233 21.73 -9.31 -20.45
CA ASP A 233 21.85 -9.55 -21.90
C ASP A 233 22.62 -10.85 -22.20
N LYS A 234 23.68 -11.14 -21.43
CA LYS A 234 24.43 -12.41 -21.55
C LYS A 234 23.60 -13.61 -21.09
N GLU A 235 22.73 -13.43 -20.10
CA GLU A 235 21.82 -14.46 -19.62
C GLU A 235 20.66 -14.68 -20.60
N MET A 236 20.11 -13.62 -21.20
CA MET A 236 19.12 -13.73 -22.27
C MET A 236 19.70 -14.33 -23.56
N GLU A 237 20.98 -14.09 -23.85
CA GLU A 237 21.70 -14.70 -24.97
C GLU A 237 22.08 -16.17 -24.70
N ARG A 238 22.36 -16.53 -23.44
CA ARG A 238 22.43 -17.92 -22.96
C ARG A 238 21.10 -18.65 -23.07
N ILE A 239 20.00 -18.02 -22.66
CA ILE A 239 18.65 -18.60 -22.76
C ILE A 239 18.24 -18.77 -24.23
N ARG A 240 18.55 -17.79 -25.10
CA ARG A 240 18.33 -17.90 -26.57
C ARG A 240 19.17 -18.99 -27.23
N SER A 241 20.41 -19.18 -26.77
CA SER A 241 21.31 -20.20 -27.32
C SER A 241 20.99 -21.61 -26.81
N ALA A 242 20.33 -21.74 -25.65
CA ALA A 242 19.88 -23.00 -25.05
C ALA A 242 18.54 -23.54 -25.61
N LEU A 243 17.78 -22.73 -26.37
CA LEU A 243 16.51 -23.16 -26.97
C LEU A 243 16.72 -23.99 -28.27
N PRO A 244 16.01 -25.11 -28.46
CA PRO A 244 16.01 -25.89 -29.69
C PRO A 244 15.62 -25.07 -30.94
N SER A 245 16.21 -25.42 -32.09
CA SER A 245 16.12 -24.65 -33.36
C SER A 245 14.68 -24.41 -33.87
N ASP A 246 13.75 -25.27 -33.48
CA ASP A 246 12.33 -25.27 -33.83
C ASP A 246 11.49 -24.25 -33.04
N GLN A 247 11.99 -23.72 -31.91
CA GLN A 247 11.31 -22.68 -31.13
C GLN A 247 11.82 -21.26 -31.41
N ARG A 248 12.92 -21.10 -32.16
CA ARG A 248 13.46 -19.78 -32.51
C ARG A 248 12.55 -18.99 -33.48
N SER A 249 11.67 -19.67 -34.22
CA SER A 249 10.80 -19.06 -35.24
C SER A 249 9.44 -18.58 -34.72
N GLN A 250 9.03 -18.94 -33.50
CA GLN A 250 7.75 -18.48 -32.92
C GLN A 250 7.82 -17.11 -32.23
N VAL A 251 9.02 -16.60 -31.96
CA VAL A 251 9.24 -15.28 -31.35
C VAL A 251 9.15 -14.14 -32.40
N ASP A 252 9.27 -14.46 -33.69
CA ASP A 252 9.31 -13.49 -34.79
C ASP A 252 7.99 -13.37 -35.59
N ALA A 253 6.86 -13.93 -35.12
CA ALA A 253 5.59 -13.82 -35.85
C ALA A 253 4.91 -12.44 -35.64
N PRO A 254 4.60 -11.68 -36.71
CA PRO A 254 3.82 -10.45 -36.59
C PRO A 254 2.37 -10.78 -36.21
N ALA A 255 1.74 -9.86 -35.46
CA ALA A 255 0.39 -9.98 -34.92
C ALA A 255 -0.64 -10.49 -35.96
N ILE A 256 -1.37 -11.54 -35.59
CA ILE A 256 -2.46 -12.12 -36.39
C ILE A 256 -3.61 -11.11 -36.46
N PRO A 257 -4.20 -10.86 -37.65
CA PRO A 257 -5.33 -9.94 -37.79
C PRO A 257 -6.63 -10.52 -37.19
N VAL A 258 -7.40 -9.66 -36.54
CA VAL A 258 -8.71 -9.93 -35.93
C VAL A 258 -9.75 -10.30 -37.01
N PRO A 259 -10.49 -11.43 -36.91
CA PRO A 259 -11.62 -11.70 -37.79
C PRO A 259 -12.87 -10.92 -37.38
N SER A 260 -13.69 -10.56 -38.38
CA SER A 260 -14.94 -9.80 -38.24
C SER A 260 -16.08 -10.60 -37.57
N PRO A 261 -17.06 -9.93 -36.94
CA PRO A 261 -18.05 -10.56 -36.08
C PRO A 261 -19.24 -11.10 -36.89
N SER A 262 -19.16 -12.35 -37.36
CA SER A 262 -20.36 -13.08 -37.81
C SER A 262 -20.12 -14.59 -37.95
N SER A 263 -19.97 -15.30 -36.83
CA SER A 263 -20.31 -16.73 -36.68
C SER A 263 -19.81 -17.26 -35.34
N PHE A 264 -20.70 -17.35 -34.35
CA PHE A 264 -20.48 -18.18 -33.15
C PHE A 264 -21.57 -19.24 -33.09
N PRO A 265 -21.26 -20.53 -33.24
CA PRO A 265 -22.05 -21.59 -32.65
C PRO A 265 -21.64 -21.78 -31.19
N SER A 266 -22.63 -22.09 -30.34
CA SER A 266 -22.48 -22.33 -28.91
C SER A 266 -21.54 -23.51 -28.61
N LEU A 267 -20.53 -23.31 -27.75
CA LEU A 267 -19.79 -24.39 -27.10
C LEU A 267 -19.53 -24.05 -25.63
N ALA A 268 -19.82 -25.03 -24.78
CA ALA A 268 -19.73 -25.06 -23.32
C ALA A 268 -18.26 -24.92 -22.82
N PRO A 269 -18.02 -24.61 -21.52
CA PRO A 269 -16.68 -24.26 -21.05
C PRO A 269 -15.79 -25.51 -20.93
N HIS A 270 -14.78 -25.60 -21.79
CA HIS A 270 -13.63 -26.48 -21.56
C HIS A 270 -12.57 -25.72 -20.75
N VAL A 271 -12.33 -26.22 -19.53
CA VAL A 271 -11.19 -25.87 -18.69
C VAL A 271 -9.92 -26.38 -19.36
N VAL A 272 -8.99 -25.49 -19.70
CA VAL A 272 -7.65 -25.85 -20.17
C VAL A 272 -6.71 -25.82 -18.97
N THR A 273 -6.26 -26.99 -18.52
CA THR A 273 -5.14 -27.16 -17.57
C THR A 273 -3.81 -27.19 -18.33
N PRO A 274 -2.78 -26.42 -17.93
CA PRO A 274 -1.43 -26.59 -18.50
C PRO A 274 -0.73 -27.80 -17.86
N GLN A 275 -0.59 -28.90 -18.59
CA GLN A 275 0.43 -29.93 -18.31
C GLN A 275 1.67 -29.62 -19.16
N GLY A 276 2.85 -29.52 -18.54
CA GLY A 276 4.12 -29.52 -19.29
C GLY A 276 5.26 -28.64 -18.80
N TRP A 277 5.26 -28.14 -17.57
CA TRP A 277 6.44 -27.50 -16.97
C TRP A 277 7.01 -28.39 -15.87
N SER A 278 8.15 -29.02 -16.12
CA SER A 278 8.95 -29.65 -15.08
C SER A 278 9.94 -28.61 -14.53
N GLU A 279 9.76 -28.23 -13.27
CA GLU A 279 10.72 -27.36 -12.55
C GLU A 279 12.09 -28.06 -12.40
N PRO A 280 13.21 -27.32 -12.47
CA PRO A 280 14.51 -27.90 -12.13
C PRO A 280 14.58 -28.20 -10.63
N PRO A 281 15.35 -29.23 -10.20
CA PRO A 281 15.43 -29.61 -8.80
C PRO A 281 15.92 -28.46 -7.91
N VAL A 282 15.25 -28.30 -6.76
CA VAL A 282 15.67 -27.44 -5.66
C VAL A 282 17.10 -27.84 -5.26
N ASP A 283 17.98 -26.83 -5.14
CA ASP A 283 19.42 -26.91 -4.85
C ASP A 283 20.40 -27.00 -6.04
N SER A 284 19.92 -26.89 -7.28
CA SER A 284 20.82 -26.72 -8.43
C SER A 284 21.55 -25.36 -8.41
N PRO A 285 22.77 -25.26 -8.99
CA PRO A 285 23.46 -23.98 -9.17
C PRO A 285 22.61 -22.93 -9.91
N ALA A 286 21.70 -23.37 -10.79
CA ALA A 286 20.75 -22.51 -11.49
C ALA A 286 19.69 -21.91 -10.56
N HIS A 287 19.20 -22.67 -9.58
CA HIS A 287 18.24 -22.15 -8.58
C HIS A 287 18.88 -21.11 -7.65
N ARG A 288 20.13 -21.35 -7.21
CA ARG A 288 20.90 -20.38 -6.41
C ARG A 288 21.23 -19.09 -7.18
N ALA A 289 21.55 -19.20 -8.46
CA ALA A 289 21.77 -18.05 -9.34
C ALA A 289 20.47 -17.24 -9.55
N MET A 290 19.32 -17.91 -9.66
CA MET A 290 18.01 -17.27 -9.86
C MET A 290 17.55 -16.48 -8.62
N VAL A 291 17.79 -17.02 -7.41
CA VAL A 291 17.44 -16.35 -6.14
C VAL A 291 18.35 -15.14 -5.88
N ALA A 292 19.65 -15.24 -6.15
CA ALA A 292 20.58 -14.11 -6.06
C ALA A 292 20.21 -13.00 -7.07
N SER A 293 19.85 -13.38 -8.30
CA SER A 293 19.38 -12.46 -9.35
C SER A 293 18.10 -11.71 -8.95
N ALA A 294 17.15 -12.37 -8.29
CA ALA A 294 15.91 -11.75 -7.81
C ALA A 294 16.16 -10.72 -6.70
N GLN A 295 17.07 -11.01 -5.76
CA GLN A 295 17.44 -10.10 -4.67
C GLN A 295 18.17 -8.84 -5.19
N ASP A 296 19.01 -8.99 -6.21
CA ASP A 296 19.70 -7.87 -6.84
C ASP A 296 18.74 -7.01 -7.69
N ALA A 297 17.76 -7.63 -8.35
CA ALA A 297 16.69 -6.92 -9.07
C ALA A 297 15.81 -6.09 -8.11
N GLN A 298 15.53 -6.60 -6.91
CA GLN A 298 14.73 -5.93 -5.88
C GLN A 298 15.45 -4.71 -5.27
N LYS A 299 16.75 -4.84 -4.99
CA LYS A 299 17.61 -3.71 -4.56
C LYS A 299 17.71 -2.63 -5.64
N ALA A 300 17.85 -3.03 -6.90
CA ALA A 300 17.85 -2.11 -8.03
C ALA A 300 16.51 -1.37 -8.19
N MET A 301 15.38 -2.04 -7.97
CA MET A 301 14.04 -1.43 -8.07
C MET A 301 13.75 -0.43 -6.94
N ALA A 302 14.26 -0.68 -5.72
CA ALA A 302 14.20 0.24 -4.59
C ALA A 302 15.06 1.50 -4.83
N ALA A 303 16.30 1.35 -5.31
CA ALA A 303 17.16 2.47 -5.67
C ALA A 303 16.58 3.33 -6.80
N ARG A 304 15.95 2.69 -7.81
CA ARG A 304 15.23 3.36 -8.91
C ARG A 304 14.05 4.21 -8.41
N SER A 305 13.32 3.73 -7.40
CA SER A 305 12.14 4.41 -6.86
C SER A 305 12.52 5.61 -6.00
N SER A 306 13.55 5.47 -5.15
CA SER A 306 14.06 6.55 -4.29
C SER A 306 14.68 7.69 -5.09
N LEU A 307 15.44 7.38 -6.15
CA LEU A 307 16.02 8.41 -7.02
C LEU A 307 14.95 9.14 -7.85
N ALA A 308 13.95 8.41 -8.36
CA ALA A 308 12.85 9.00 -9.11
C ALA A 308 11.98 9.94 -8.25
N GLU A 309 11.86 9.68 -6.95
CA GLU A 309 11.12 10.52 -6.00
C GLU A 309 11.93 11.75 -5.55
N LEU A 310 13.24 11.60 -5.35
CA LEU A 310 14.12 12.74 -5.01
C LEU A 310 14.29 13.72 -6.18
N LEU A 311 14.44 13.22 -7.41
CA LEU A 311 14.45 14.06 -8.62
C LEU A 311 13.09 14.79 -8.80
N ARG A 312 11.98 14.13 -8.47
CA ARG A 312 10.64 14.76 -8.46
C ARG A 312 10.58 15.91 -7.46
N ARG A 313 11.07 15.72 -6.24
CA ARG A 313 11.10 16.74 -5.18
C ARG A 313 11.97 17.95 -5.55
N GLU A 314 13.19 17.72 -6.02
CA GLU A 314 14.12 18.80 -6.35
C GLU A 314 13.69 19.62 -7.57
N LEU A 315 13.17 18.95 -8.60
CA LEU A 315 12.68 19.65 -9.79
C LEU A 315 11.34 20.37 -9.53
N ALA A 316 10.52 19.90 -8.58
CA ALA A 316 9.35 20.63 -8.09
C ALA A 316 9.75 21.87 -7.25
N ALA A 317 10.84 21.77 -6.47
CA ALA A 317 11.39 22.87 -5.68
C ALA A 317 12.03 23.99 -6.54
N LEU A 318 12.51 23.65 -7.74
CA LEU A 318 13.13 24.59 -8.70
C LEU A 318 12.17 25.52 -9.45
N GLY A 319 10.87 25.52 -9.12
CA GLY A 319 9.99 26.66 -9.39
C GLY A 319 9.65 26.93 -10.86
N VAL A 320 8.73 26.16 -11.43
CA VAL A 320 7.73 26.79 -12.31
C VAL A 320 6.63 27.34 -11.41
N LYS A 321 6.90 28.47 -10.75
CA LYS A 321 5.80 29.40 -10.44
C LYS A 321 5.12 29.65 -11.79
N THR A 322 3.85 29.35 -11.87
CA THR A 322 2.96 29.77 -12.95
C THR A 322 3.05 31.30 -13.09
N ARG A 323 3.98 31.79 -13.92
CA ARG A 323 3.89 33.16 -14.43
C ARG A 323 2.64 33.22 -15.29
N LYS A 324 1.55 33.69 -14.69
CA LYS A 324 0.40 34.21 -15.43
C LYS A 324 0.92 35.31 -16.36
N ALA A 325 0.86 35.08 -17.66
CA ALA A 325 0.92 36.16 -18.62
C ALA A 325 -0.39 36.97 -18.50
N ARG A 326 -0.41 37.96 -17.60
CA ARG A 326 -1.28 39.15 -17.65
C ARG A 326 -0.70 40.17 -16.67
N GLY A 327 -0.31 41.33 -17.19
CA GLY A 327 0.31 42.40 -16.42
C GLY A 327 -0.68 43.05 -15.42
N GLU A 328 -0.14 43.40 -14.25
CA GLU A 328 -0.48 44.48 -13.28
C GLU A 328 0.11 44.08 -11.88
N PRO A 329 0.43 45.03 -10.97
CA PRO A 329 1.51 44.88 -9.97
C PRO A 329 1.11 44.32 -8.58
N GLU A 330 2.16 44.11 -7.78
CA GLU A 330 2.38 43.31 -6.55
C GLU A 330 1.45 43.49 -5.33
N GLY A 331 1.49 42.47 -4.45
CA GLY A 331 1.04 42.52 -3.05
C GLY A 331 1.55 41.35 -2.20
N GLU A 332 2.68 41.60 -1.52
CA GLU A 332 3.22 40.99 -0.28
C GLU A 332 3.66 39.52 -0.16
N VAL A 333 4.74 39.39 0.61
CA VAL A 333 5.69 38.27 0.73
C VAL A 333 5.50 37.57 2.07
N GLY A 334 5.48 36.23 2.08
CA GLY A 334 5.66 35.41 3.28
C GLY A 334 6.91 34.54 3.15
N HIS A 335 7.94 34.83 3.94
CA HIS A 335 9.16 34.02 4.08
C HIS A 335 9.01 32.95 5.16
N LEU A 336 9.57 31.76 4.89
CA LEU A 336 9.80 30.67 5.84
C LEU A 336 11.04 30.96 6.71
N VAL A 337 10.92 30.73 8.02
CA VAL A 337 12.05 30.71 8.98
C VAL A 337 12.46 29.25 9.20
N HIS A 338 13.71 28.94 8.88
CA HIS A 338 14.40 27.70 9.25
C HIS A 338 14.68 27.67 10.76
N THR A 339 14.43 26.53 11.42
CA THR A 339 14.96 26.26 12.76
C THR A 339 16.17 25.33 12.65
N LEU A 340 17.36 25.87 12.90
CA LEU A 340 18.60 25.13 13.11
C LEU A 340 18.80 24.90 14.62
N MET A 341 19.27 23.71 14.96
CA MET A 341 19.79 23.34 16.29
C MET A 341 21.12 24.07 16.57
N PRO A 342 21.40 24.50 17.81
CA PRO A 342 22.77 24.84 18.22
C PRO A 342 23.25 24.03 19.44
N GLU A 343 24.49 23.54 19.36
CA GLU A 343 25.33 23.17 20.51
C GLU A 343 26.21 24.35 20.97
N GLU A 344 26.52 24.31 22.27
CA GLU A 344 27.52 24.97 23.17
C GLU A 344 28.50 26.01 22.55
N ASP A 345 28.93 27.10 23.20
CA ASP A 345 29.42 27.21 24.57
C ASP A 345 29.80 28.67 24.98
N SER A 346 29.85 28.91 26.30
CA SER A 346 30.69 29.90 27.03
C SER A 346 30.34 31.42 27.19
N LYS A 347 30.12 31.78 28.47
CA LYS A 347 30.66 32.91 29.29
C LYS A 347 30.02 34.33 29.30
N THR A 348 29.58 34.66 30.52
CA THR A 348 29.67 35.92 31.29
C THR A 348 28.88 37.17 30.84
N ALA A 349 27.88 37.62 31.62
CA ALA A 349 28.05 38.57 32.75
C ALA A 349 26.69 38.99 33.34
N ALA A 350 26.75 39.43 34.59
CA ALA A 350 25.69 39.69 35.57
C ALA A 350 24.62 40.75 35.21
N ALA A 351 23.39 40.56 35.72
CA ALA A 351 22.70 41.55 36.56
C ALA A 351 21.47 40.93 37.25
N GLN A 352 21.35 41.21 38.55
CA GLN A 352 20.30 40.79 39.47
C GLN A 352 18.95 41.46 39.17
N THR A 353 17.83 40.78 39.45
CA THR A 353 16.76 41.33 40.31
C THR A 353 15.73 40.25 40.70
N SER A 354 15.33 40.32 41.97
CA SER A 354 14.50 39.41 42.75
C SER A 354 12.98 39.56 42.51
N ARG A 355 12.21 38.48 42.70
CA ARG A 355 11.05 38.33 43.65
C ARG A 355 10.20 37.10 43.26
N GLN A 356 10.23 36.05 44.09
CA GLN A 356 9.22 35.67 45.11
C GLN A 356 8.09 34.76 44.59
N ALA A 357 8.10 33.53 45.09
CA ALA A 357 7.07 32.50 44.97
C ALA A 357 5.81 32.82 45.80
N PRO A 358 4.71 32.10 45.53
CA PRO A 358 3.93 31.56 46.64
C PRO A 358 3.65 30.06 46.48
N THR A 359 3.81 29.39 47.62
CA THR A 359 3.36 28.05 47.96
C THR A 359 1.84 28.00 48.13
N SER A 360 1.17 26.96 47.63
CA SER A 360 0.03 26.38 48.34
C SER A 360 -0.20 24.92 47.93
N THR A 361 -0.41 24.12 48.96
CA THR A 361 -0.59 22.68 48.98
C THR A 361 -2.06 22.32 48.81
N SER A 362 -2.38 21.32 47.98
CA SER A 362 -3.55 20.46 48.23
C SER A 362 -3.25 19.03 47.77
N ARG A 363 -3.37 18.09 48.72
CA ARG A 363 -3.25 16.65 48.52
C ARG A 363 -4.56 16.11 47.96
N VAL A 364 -4.51 15.33 46.88
CA VAL A 364 -5.60 14.44 46.46
C VAL A 364 -5.04 13.01 46.38
N HIS A 365 -5.71 12.10 47.07
CA HIS A 365 -5.36 10.69 47.20
C HIS A 365 -5.46 9.93 45.87
N GLN A 366 -4.34 9.40 45.36
CA GLN A 366 -4.34 8.27 44.44
C GLN A 366 -4.37 6.97 45.25
N ARG A 367 -5.40 6.14 45.06
CA ARG A 367 -5.44 4.75 45.53
C ARG A 367 -4.98 3.85 44.39
N SER A 368 -3.90 3.11 44.63
CA SER A 368 -3.44 2.01 43.77
C SER A 368 -4.38 0.81 43.89
N TYR A 369 -4.69 0.18 42.77
CA TYR A 369 -5.35 -1.13 42.75
C TYR A 369 -4.28 -2.20 42.53
N SER A 370 -4.00 -2.99 43.56
CA SER A 370 -3.18 -4.20 43.48
C SER A 370 -4.05 -5.39 43.11
N THR A 371 -3.81 -6.02 41.96
CA THR A 371 -4.40 -7.32 41.59
C THR A 371 -3.53 -8.44 42.17
N SER A 372 -4.07 -9.19 43.13
CA SER A 372 -3.49 -10.44 43.64
C SER A 372 -3.92 -11.62 42.76
N ALA A 373 -2.96 -12.31 42.14
CA ALA A 373 -3.17 -13.54 41.41
C ALA A 373 -3.34 -14.73 42.39
N ARG A 374 -4.34 -15.60 42.16
CA ARG A 374 -4.35 -16.97 42.69
C ARG A 374 -4.87 -17.95 41.64
N ARG A 375 -3.99 -18.88 41.26
CA ARG A 375 -4.28 -20.09 40.46
C ARG A 375 -5.31 -20.97 41.15
N CYS A 376 -6.19 -21.59 40.37
CA CYS A 376 -7.03 -22.71 40.81
C CYS A 376 -6.79 -23.92 39.90
N HIS A 377 -6.41 -25.04 40.50
CA HIS A 377 -6.64 -26.39 39.98
C HIS A 377 -7.52 -27.13 41.02
N PRO A 378 -8.17 -28.25 40.64
CA PRO A 378 -9.56 -28.49 41.01
C PRO A 378 -9.69 -29.26 42.32
N SER A 379 -10.58 -28.79 43.20
CA SER A 379 -11.47 -29.66 44.01
C SER A 379 -12.47 -28.82 44.79
N THR A 380 -13.74 -29.22 44.65
CA THR A 380 -14.87 -29.13 45.59
C THR A 380 -14.97 -27.95 46.58
N SER A 381 -16.10 -27.24 46.43
CA SER A 381 -16.85 -26.45 47.43
C SER A 381 -16.19 -25.22 48.06
N ALA A 382 -16.46 -24.04 47.48
CA ALA A 382 -16.62 -22.78 48.23
C ALA A 382 -17.35 -21.73 47.35
N ALA A 383 -18.65 -21.90 47.16
CA ALA A 383 -19.53 -20.89 46.59
C ALA A 383 -19.74 -19.76 47.63
N GLY A 384 -19.13 -18.60 47.41
CA GLY A 384 -19.35 -17.44 48.30
C GLY A 384 -18.56 -16.18 47.97
N SER A 385 -17.36 -16.29 47.38
CA SER A 385 -16.50 -15.12 47.13
C SER A 385 -16.38 -14.72 45.65
N ALA A 386 -16.73 -15.59 44.70
CA ALA A 386 -16.70 -15.27 43.27
C ALA A 386 -17.92 -14.43 42.82
N THR A 387 -19.02 -14.51 43.57
CA THR A 387 -20.31 -13.87 43.24
C THR A 387 -20.29 -12.34 43.42
N SER A 388 -19.44 -11.79 44.29
CA SER A 388 -19.43 -10.34 44.57
C SER A 388 -18.76 -9.53 43.45
N ASN A 389 -17.71 -10.06 42.81
CA ASN A 389 -17.06 -9.42 41.67
C ASN A 389 -17.82 -9.65 40.36
N PHE A 390 -18.48 -10.81 40.23
CA PHE A 390 -19.41 -11.10 39.13
C PHE A 390 -20.57 -10.09 39.13
N ASN A 391 -21.18 -9.88 40.30
CA ASN A 391 -22.25 -8.89 40.44
C ASN A 391 -21.79 -7.47 40.13
N ALA A 392 -20.54 -7.06 40.39
CA ALA A 392 -20.06 -5.68 40.17
C ALA A 392 -19.74 -5.33 38.70
N ALA A 393 -19.39 -6.32 37.87
CA ALA A 393 -19.20 -6.15 36.43
C ALA A 393 -20.53 -6.28 35.67
N THR A 394 -21.34 -7.29 36.02
CA THR A 394 -22.70 -7.46 35.48
C THR A 394 -23.60 -6.28 35.87
N SER A 395 -23.48 -5.74 37.09
CA SER A 395 -24.22 -4.51 37.46
C SER A 395 -23.69 -3.25 36.81
N ARG A 396 -22.42 -3.19 36.35
CA ARG A 396 -21.94 -2.06 35.53
C ARG A 396 -22.48 -2.11 34.10
N SER A 397 -22.41 -3.25 33.40
CA SER A 397 -23.03 -3.40 32.08
C SER A 397 -24.57 -3.32 32.12
N ALA A 398 -25.22 -3.90 33.14
CA ALA A 398 -26.66 -3.79 33.32
C ALA A 398 -27.10 -2.37 33.70
N ASN A 399 -26.31 -1.63 34.49
CA ASN A 399 -26.59 -0.21 34.76
C ASN A 399 -26.38 0.64 33.50
N LEU A 400 -25.36 0.40 32.66
CA LEU A 400 -25.18 1.14 31.40
C LEU A 400 -26.28 0.83 30.36
N ALA A 401 -26.73 -0.41 30.28
CA ALA A 401 -27.82 -0.82 29.39
C ALA A 401 -29.19 -0.28 29.86
N SER A 402 -29.41 -0.12 31.17
CA SER A 402 -30.67 0.40 31.74
C SER A 402 -30.70 1.92 31.91
N SER A 403 -29.55 2.61 31.88
CA SER A 403 -29.47 4.06 32.12
C SER A 403 -29.62 4.94 30.86
N GLY A 404 -29.84 4.36 29.67
CA GLY A 404 -29.96 5.13 28.43
C GLY A 404 -28.74 6.00 28.11
N VAL A 405 -27.54 5.57 28.55
CA VAL A 405 -26.30 6.30 28.27
C VAL A 405 -26.06 6.28 26.76
N LEU A 406 -26.15 7.48 26.19
CA LEU A 406 -25.77 7.78 24.80
C LEU A 406 -24.40 7.17 24.53
N ASP A 407 -24.30 6.42 23.43
CA ASP A 407 -23.03 5.90 22.93
C ASP A 407 -22.12 7.07 22.53
N ALA A 408 -21.36 7.59 23.51
CA ALA A 408 -20.51 8.77 23.35
C ALA A 408 -19.36 8.57 22.36
N TYR A 409 -19.07 7.31 22.01
CA TYR A 409 -17.95 6.93 21.16
C TYR A 409 -18.39 6.46 19.77
N ASN A 410 -19.71 6.42 19.50
CA ASN A 410 -20.31 5.93 18.28
C ASN A 410 -19.93 4.47 17.96
N CYS A 411 -19.83 3.63 18.99
CA CYS A 411 -19.47 2.21 18.89
C CYS A 411 -20.51 1.37 18.14
N PHE A 412 -21.81 1.69 18.20
CA PHE A 412 -22.90 0.83 17.74
C PHE A 412 -23.76 1.49 16.67
N ASN A 413 -23.98 0.78 15.56
CA ASN A 413 -25.00 1.13 14.56
C ASN A 413 -26.40 0.65 14.99
N SER A 414 -26.44 -0.44 15.77
CA SER A 414 -27.67 -1.07 16.25
C SER A 414 -27.41 -1.72 17.62
N ARG A 415 -28.41 -1.65 18.50
CA ARG A 415 -28.40 -2.31 19.82
C ARG A 415 -29.41 -3.44 19.83
N ALA A 416 -29.05 -4.56 20.48
CA ALA A 416 -30.00 -5.63 20.71
C ALA A 416 -31.14 -5.15 21.63
N ALA A 417 -32.36 -5.63 21.38
CA ALA A 417 -33.47 -5.38 22.30
C ALA A 417 -33.16 -6.05 23.65
N PRO A 418 -33.45 -5.40 24.79
CA PRO A 418 -33.26 -6.02 26.09
C PRO A 418 -34.07 -7.32 26.16
N ALA A 419 -33.40 -8.42 26.51
CA ALA A 419 -34.07 -9.71 26.64
C ALA A 419 -35.23 -9.62 27.66
N PRO A 420 -36.40 -10.20 27.39
CA PRO A 420 -37.51 -10.18 28.33
C PRO A 420 -37.09 -10.84 29.64
N SER A 421 -37.30 -10.14 30.76
CA SER A 421 -36.85 -10.52 32.12
C SER A 421 -37.36 -11.87 32.62
N SER A 422 -38.30 -12.50 31.90
CA SER A 422 -38.86 -13.83 32.19
C SER A 422 -38.28 -14.97 31.34
N ALA A 423 -37.40 -14.69 30.36
CA ALA A 423 -36.72 -15.70 29.59
C ALA A 423 -35.30 -15.89 30.14
N THR A 424 -35.21 -16.47 31.33
CA THR A 424 -33.98 -17.15 31.77
C THR A 424 -33.81 -18.42 30.93
N THR A 425 -33.60 -18.25 29.62
CA THR A 425 -32.98 -19.30 28.84
C THR A 425 -31.55 -19.30 29.33
N THR A 426 -31.29 -20.11 30.36
CA THR A 426 -29.96 -20.49 30.82
C THR A 426 -29.32 -21.28 29.68
N ALA A 427 -28.93 -20.59 28.60
CA ALA A 427 -28.07 -21.16 27.60
C ALA A 427 -26.73 -21.44 28.32
N SER A 428 -26.58 -22.68 28.77
CA SER A 428 -25.37 -23.17 29.40
C SER A 428 -24.36 -23.45 28.29
N GLY A 429 -23.18 -22.85 28.39
CA GLY A 429 -22.10 -23.02 27.44
C GLY A 429 -20.86 -22.26 27.91
N PRO A 430 -19.73 -22.41 27.20
CA PRO A 430 -18.47 -21.80 27.61
C PRO A 430 -18.55 -20.27 27.71
N LEU A 431 -19.39 -19.62 26.89
CA LEU A 431 -19.55 -18.16 26.89
C LEU A 431 -20.79 -17.68 27.64
N SER A 432 -21.37 -18.52 28.51
CA SER A 432 -22.56 -18.16 29.28
C SER A 432 -22.31 -16.95 30.19
N GLY A 433 -23.13 -15.90 30.04
CA GLY A 433 -22.98 -14.65 30.79
C GLY A 433 -21.91 -13.69 30.24
N CYS A 434 -21.26 -14.03 29.12
CA CYS A 434 -20.39 -13.12 28.40
C CYS A 434 -21.20 -12.23 27.44
N THR A 435 -21.09 -10.91 27.61
CA THR A 435 -21.64 -9.93 26.67
C THR A 435 -20.69 -9.74 25.50
N ILE A 436 -21.19 -9.90 24.27
CA ILE A 436 -20.41 -9.84 23.04
C ILE A 436 -20.99 -8.82 22.07
N SER A 437 -20.16 -7.98 21.47
CA SER A 437 -20.55 -7.13 20.34
C SER A 437 -20.09 -7.74 19.01
N VAL A 438 -20.83 -7.49 17.93
CA VAL A 438 -20.55 -8.08 16.62
C VAL A 438 -20.45 -6.99 15.56
N LYS A 439 -19.34 -6.94 14.80
CA LYS A 439 -19.16 -5.97 13.72
C LYS A 439 -20.29 -6.01 12.70
N ASP A 440 -20.70 -4.83 12.24
CA ASP A 440 -21.92 -4.69 11.44
C ASP A 440 -21.80 -5.16 9.98
N ASN A 441 -20.66 -5.71 9.57
CA ASN A 441 -20.51 -6.45 8.32
C ASN A 441 -20.71 -7.98 8.51
N ILE A 442 -21.13 -8.43 9.70
CA ILE A 442 -21.46 -9.83 10.00
C ILE A 442 -22.99 -9.96 10.12
N CYS A 443 -23.56 -10.92 9.40
CA CYS A 443 -25.01 -11.13 9.31
C CYS A 443 -25.64 -11.63 10.61
N THR A 444 -26.74 -11.00 11.00
CA THR A 444 -27.60 -11.35 12.13
C THR A 444 -29.07 -11.32 11.68
N GLN A 445 -29.91 -12.26 12.12
CA GLN A 445 -31.34 -12.27 11.78
C GLN A 445 -32.18 -11.26 12.58
N ASP A 446 -31.79 -11.01 13.82
CA ASP A 446 -32.53 -10.24 14.83
C ASP A 446 -32.14 -8.75 14.87
N MET A 447 -31.09 -8.36 14.15
CA MET A 447 -30.60 -7.00 14.03
C MET A 447 -30.18 -6.73 12.58
N PRO A 448 -30.35 -5.49 12.07
CA PRO A 448 -29.91 -5.14 10.72
C PRO A 448 -28.39 -5.32 10.56
N THR A 449 -27.96 -5.61 9.34
CA THR A 449 -26.54 -5.70 8.96
C THR A 449 -26.26 -4.67 7.88
N THR A 450 -25.71 -3.52 8.27
CA THR A 450 -25.58 -2.37 7.35
C THR A 450 -24.20 -2.23 6.73
N ALA A 451 -23.20 -2.96 7.24
CA ALA A 451 -21.79 -2.76 6.92
C ALA A 451 -21.37 -1.27 6.99
N SER A 452 -21.99 -0.51 7.90
CA SER A 452 -21.82 0.94 8.03
C SER A 452 -22.04 1.75 6.75
N SER A 453 -22.91 1.27 5.85
CA SER A 453 -23.16 1.85 4.53
C SER A 453 -24.63 2.26 4.35
N LEU A 454 -24.84 3.36 3.62
CA LEU A 454 -26.18 3.71 3.11
C LEU A 454 -26.75 2.57 2.24
N MET A 455 -25.90 1.89 1.47
CA MET A 455 -26.28 0.79 0.58
C MET A 455 -27.06 -0.33 1.29
N LEU A 456 -26.81 -0.54 2.58
CA LEU A 456 -27.42 -1.61 3.36
C LEU A 456 -28.06 -1.10 4.67
N LYS A 457 -28.33 0.20 4.78
CA LYS A 457 -28.84 0.85 6.00
C LYS A 457 -30.01 0.10 6.66
N ASP A 458 -30.93 -0.43 5.85
CA ASP A 458 -32.14 -1.13 6.31
C ASP A 458 -32.10 -2.64 5.98
N TYR A 459 -30.93 -3.21 5.69
CA TYR A 459 -30.82 -4.62 5.32
C TYR A 459 -31.01 -5.53 6.54
N ALA A 460 -32.14 -6.24 6.56
CA ALA A 460 -32.41 -7.34 7.48
C ALA A 460 -31.99 -8.67 6.84
N SER A 461 -30.97 -9.33 7.41
CA SER A 461 -30.49 -10.62 6.92
C SER A 461 -31.53 -11.72 7.18
N SER A 462 -31.73 -12.62 6.22
CA SER A 462 -32.60 -13.79 6.38
C SER A 462 -31.93 -14.95 7.11
N TYR A 463 -30.65 -14.83 7.47
CA TYR A 463 -29.86 -15.87 8.13
C TYR A 463 -28.79 -15.26 9.07
N ASP A 464 -28.38 -16.04 10.06
CA ASP A 464 -27.23 -15.73 10.90
C ASP A 464 -25.94 -16.17 10.23
N ALA A 465 -24.88 -15.37 10.40
CA ALA A 465 -23.54 -15.84 10.15
C ALA A 465 -23.21 -17.06 11.02
N THR A 466 -22.34 -17.94 10.54
CA THR A 466 -21.97 -19.15 11.29
C THR A 466 -21.38 -18.78 12.65
N VAL A 467 -20.54 -17.75 12.72
CA VAL A 467 -19.99 -17.26 13.99
C VAL A 467 -21.07 -16.79 14.97
N VAL A 468 -22.10 -16.10 14.50
CA VAL A 468 -23.23 -15.65 15.35
C VAL A 468 -23.99 -16.86 15.92
N SER A 469 -24.22 -17.88 15.08
CA SER A 469 -24.87 -19.12 15.52
C SER A 469 -24.05 -19.86 16.59
N LEU A 470 -22.72 -19.91 16.44
CA LEU A 470 -21.81 -20.54 17.40
C LEU A 470 -21.79 -19.79 18.74
N LEU A 471 -21.70 -18.45 18.72
CA LEU A 471 -21.73 -17.62 19.93
C LEU A 471 -23.02 -17.81 20.72
N ARG A 472 -24.18 -17.78 20.04
CA ARG A 472 -25.48 -18.02 20.66
C ARG A 472 -25.57 -19.42 21.26
N SER A 473 -25.10 -20.42 20.53
CA SER A 473 -25.08 -21.82 20.99
C SER A 473 -24.15 -22.01 22.20
N ALA A 474 -23.08 -21.21 22.30
CA ALA A 474 -22.17 -21.17 23.44
C ALA A 474 -22.71 -20.36 24.64
N GLY A 475 -23.90 -19.77 24.54
CA GLY A 475 -24.55 -19.02 25.61
C GLY A 475 -24.18 -17.54 25.71
N ALA A 476 -23.51 -16.98 24.71
CA ALA A 476 -23.14 -15.57 24.69
C ALA A 476 -24.36 -14.65 24.49
N ASP A 477 -24.33 -13.49 25.14
CA ASP A 477 -25.33 -12.43 25.00
C ASP A 477 -24.84 -11.37 24.00
N ILE A 478 -25.45 -11.30 22.81
CA ILE A 478 -25.02 -10.36 21.77
C ILE A 478 -25.69 -9.01 22.02
N VAL A 479 -24.89 -7.99 22.37
CA VAL A 479 -25.41 -6.69 22.84
C VAL A 479 -25.71 -5.68 21.71
N GLY A 480 -25.22 -5.93 20.50
CA GLY A 480 -25.45 -5.04 19.37
C GLY A 480 -24.48 -5.21 18.20
N LYS A 481 -24.73 -4.45 17.15
CA LYS A 481 -23.93 -4.36 15.93
C LYS A 481 -23.00 -3.16 15.97
N THR A 482 -21.70 -3.40 15.92
CA THR A 482 -20.71 -2.32 16.06
C THR A 482 -20.40 -1.63 14.75
N ASN A 483 -20.23 -0.31 14.81
CA ASN A 483 -19.80 0.53 13.71
C ASN A 483 -18.44 0.07 13.15
N CYS A 484 -18.25 0.24 11.85
CA CYS A 484 -17.04 -0.08 11.10
C CYS A 484 -16.80 0.95 9.98
N ASP A 485 -15.63 0.94 9.33
CA ASP A 485 -15.54 1.57 8.02
C ASP A 485 -16.51 0.90 7.04
N GLU A 486 -17.02 1.66 6.10
CA GLU A 486 -18.00 1.21 5.12
C GLU A 486 -17.50 -0.04 4.37
N PHE A 487 -18.26 -1.14 4.41
CA PHE A 487 -17.86 -2.45 3.85
C PHE A 487 -16.50 -2.98 4.34
N GLY A 488 -16.01 -2.50 5.49
CA GLY A 488 -14.70 -2.86 6.02
C GLY A 488 -13.51 -2.16 5.36
N MET A 489 -13.75 -1.13 4.54
CA MET A 489 -12.73 -0.44 3.75
C MET A 489 -12.27 0.86 4.40
N GLY A 490 -11.20 0.79 5.20
CA GLY A 490 -10.56 1.92 5.86
C GLY A 490 -9.71 1.48 7.04
N SER A 491 -8.84 2.38 7.50
CA SER A 491 -7.86 2.11 8.58
C SER A 491 -8.09 2.98 9.82
N ASP A 492 -9.05 3.91 9.77
CA ASP A 492 -9.32 4.86 10.85
C ASP A 492 -10.78 4.91 11.35
N ASN A 493 -11.67 4.11 10.76
CA ASN A 493 -13.10 4.12 11.08
C ASN A 493 -13.77 5.50 10.83
N VAL A 494 -13.30 6.24 9.83
CA VAL A 494 -13.83 7.56 9.45
C VAL A 494 -14.78 7.50 8.25
N HIS A 495 -14.80 6.39 7.51
CA HIS A 495 -15.62 6.24 6.29
C HIS A 495 -17.03 5.72 6.56
N SER A 496 -17.40 5.49 7.82
CA SER A 496 -18.75 5.04 8.19
C SER A 496 -19.82 6.06 7.79
N HIS A 497 -20.91 5.59 7.19
CA HIS A 497 -22.11 6.39 6.96
C HIS A 497 -22.74 6.92 8.27
N PHE A 498 -22.51 6.23 9.39
CA PHE A 498 -23.00 6.61 10.72
C PHE A 498 -22.04 7.56 11.47
N GLY A 499 -20.99 8.03 10.80
CA GLY A 499 -19.97 8.90 11.37
C GLY A 499 -18.81 8.16 12.03
N PRO A 500 -17.74 8.89 12.37
CA PRO A 500 -16.50 8.29 12.86
C PRO A 500 -16.66 7.68 14.26
N VAL A 501 -15.83 6.67 14.56
CA VAL A 501 -15.72 6.08 15.90
C VAL A 501 -14.62 6.79 16.69
N ILE A 502 -14.93 7.17 17.93
CA ILE A 502 -13.99 7.85 18.83
C ILE A 502 -13.33 6.83 19.74
N ASN A 503 -12.01 6.90 19.87
CA ASN A 503 -11.24 6.00 20.71
C ASN A 503 -11.42 6.30 22.22
N PRO A 504 -11.90 5.34 23.02
CA PRO A 504 -12.15 5.53 24.46
C PRO A 504 -10.93 5.25 25.35
N ALA A 505 -9.74 5.01 24.77
CA ALA A 505 -8.57 4.59 25.55
C ALA A 505 -8.02 5.65 26.52
N MET A 506 -8.36 6.91 26.29
CA MET A 506 -8.09 8.03 27.21
C MET A 506 -9.42 8.54 27.79
N GLY A 507 -9.41 8.90 29.07
CA GLY A 507 -10.55 9.50 29.75
C GLY A 507 -10.27 10.92 30.23
N GLY A 508 -11.31 11.64 30.62
CA GLY A 508 -11.20 13.01 31.14
C GLY A 508 -11.12 14.09 30.07
N ARG A 509 -10.77 15.31 30.48
CA ARG A 509 -10.84 16.52 29.66
C ARG A 509 -9.97 16.48 28.40
N GLU A 510 -8.81 15.82 28.45
CA GLU A 510 -7.94 15.63 27.28
C GLU A 510 -8.60 14.77 26.19
N ALA A 511 -9.37 13.74 26.57
CA ALA A 511 -10.09 12.89 25.60
C ALA A 511 -11.26 13.64 24.91
N GLU A 512 -11.84 14.63 25.58
CA GLU A 512 -12.88 15.50 25.01
C GLU A 512 -12.30 16.54 24.05
N GLU A 513 -11.11 17.08 24.37
CA GLU A 513 -10.41 18.09 23.56
C GLU A 513 -9.61 17.46 22.39
N GLN A 514 -9.22 16.19 22.48
CA GLN A 514 -8.40 15.46 21.49
C GLN A 514 -9.04 14.13 21.06
N LYS A 515 -10.19 14.19 20.39
CA LYS A 515 -10.84 12.98 19.84
C LYS A 515 -9.93 12.29 18.83
N ARG A 516 -9.64 11.01 19.06
CA ARG A 516 -8.77 10.18 18.20
C ARG A 516 -9.52 9.03 17.56
N SER A 517 -8.99 8.55 16.43
CA SER A 517 -9.45 7.37 15.70
C SER A 517 -9.35 6.11 16.57
N ALA A 518 -10.39 5.27 16.57
CA ALA A 518 -10.36 3.96 17.20
C ALA A 518 -9.62 2.90 16.35
N GLY A 519 -9.12 3.29 15.17
CA GLY A 519 -8.55 2.41 14.16
C GLY A 519 -9.63 1.70 13.36
N GLY A 520 -9.28 1.22 12.17
CA GLY A 520 -10.22 0.70 11.20
C GLY A 520 -9.80 -0.66 10.60
N SER A 521 -10.74 -1.42 10.07
CA SER A 521 -12.17 -1.10 9.96
C SER A 521 -13.03 -1.58 11.13
N SER A 522 -12.48 -2.25 12.15
CA SER A 522 -13.26 -2.74 13.32
C SER A 522 -13.18 -1.79 14.53
N GLY A 523 -13.19 -0.47 14.30
CA GLY A 523 -13.04 0.53 15.36
C GLY A 523 -14.16 0.50 16.38
N GLY A 524 -15.42 0.35 15.94
CA GLY A 524 -16.56 0.23 16.86
C GLY A 524 -16.47 -1.01 17.75
N ALA A 525 -15.96 -2.12 17.22
CA ALA A 525 -15.72 -3.35 17.98
C ALA A 525 -14.69 -3.11 19.09
N ALA A 526 -13.52 -2.57 18.75
CA ALA A 526 -12.47 -2.25 19.71
C ALA A 526 -12.93 -1.22 20.75
N ALA A 527 -13.55 -0.12 20.31
CA ALA A 527 -14.09 0.90 21.21
C ALA A 527 -15.17 0.32 22.15
N SER A 528 -16.00 -0.62 21.70
CA SER A 528 -17.05 -1.21 22.55
C SER A 528 -16.50 -2.04 23.71
N VAL A 529 -15.38 -2.76 23.50
CA VAL A 529 -14.66 -3.46 24.57
C VAL A 529 -14.01 -2.45 25.49
N LYS A 530 -13.24 -1.51 24.92
CA LYS A 530 -12.46 -0.56 25.70
C LYS A 530 -13.31 0.39 26.56
N ALA A 531 -14.50 0.75 26.09
CA ALA A 531 -15.48 1.54 26.84
C ALA A 531 -16.27 0.71 27.87
N GLY A 532 -16.10 -0.61 27.91
CA GLY A 532 -16.81 -1.51 28.82
C GLY A 532 -18.28 -1.76 28.45
N TYR A 533 -18.67 -1.54 27.20
CA TYR A 533 -20.03 -1.86 26.72
C TYR A 533 -20.23 -3.35 26.51
N CYS A 534 -19.16 -4.10 26.24
CA CYS A 534 -19.14 -5.54 26.16
C CYS A 534 -17.79 -6.07 26.66
N ARG A 535 -17.70 -7.39 26.85
CA ARG A 535 -16.48 -8.05 27.31
C ARG A 535 -15.59 -8.45 26.13
N ILE A 536 -16.23 -8.91 25.06
CA ILE A 536 -15.57 -9.46 23.87
C ILE A 536 -16.25 -8.83 22.66
N ALA A 537 -15.48 -8.54 21.62
CA ALA A 537 -16.03 -8.11 20.35
C ALA A 537 -15.54 -8.99 19.21
N ILE A 538 -16.43 -9.27 18.27
CA ILE A 538 -16.12 -9.97 17.03
C ILE A 538 -16.00 -8.95 15.91
N GLY A 539 -14.88 -8.98 15.19
CA GLY A 539 -14.66 -8.14 14.02
C GLY A 539 -14.14 -8.92 12.82
N SER A 540 -13.68 -8.19 11.81
CA SER A 540 -13.05 -8.78 10.62
C SER A 540 -11.72 -8.09 10.34
N ASP A 541 -10.75 -8.85 9.84
CA ASP A 541 -9.41 -8.42 9.48
C ASP A 541 -9.10 -8.88 8.06
N THR A 542 -8.97 -7.91 7.15
CA THR A 542 -8.58 -8.16 5.75
C THR A 542 -7.11 -7.77 5.54
N GLY A 543 -6.67 -6.64 6.10
CA GLY A 543 -5.29 -6.15 6.02
C GLY A 543 -4.74 -5.58 7.33
N GLY A 544 -5.41 -5.83 8.46
CA GLY A 544 -5.09 -5.23 9.76
C GLY A 544 -6.31 -4.88 10.61
N SER A 545 -7.52 -5.07 10.09
CA SER A 545 -8.74 -4.48 10.65
C SER A 545 -9.21 -5.04 12.01
N ILE A 546 -8.52 -6.01 12.60
CA ILE A 546 -8.64 -6.35 14.04
C ILE A 546 -7.43 -5.82 14.81
N ARG A 547 -6.23 -6.04 14.26
CA ARG A 547 -4.95 -5.81 14.93
C ARG A 547 -4.62 -4.32 15.09
N LEU A 548 -4.94 -3.49 14.11
CA LEU A 548 -4.76 -2.04 14.18
C LEU A 548 -5.71 -1.40 15.21
N PRO A 549 -7.05 -1.65 15.19
CA PRO A 549 -7.93 -1.19 16.26
C PRO A 549 -7.53 -1.67 17.66
N ALA A 550 -7.06 -2.92 17.79
CA ALA A 550 -6.56 -3.45 19.06
C ALA A 550 -5.37 -2.65 19.59
N SER A 551 -4.39 -2.36 18.72
CA SER A 551 -3.23 -1.51 19.03
C SER A 551 -3.66 -0.12 19.52
N TYR A 552 -4.54 0.55 18.75
CA TYR A 552 -4.99 1.92 19.05
C TYR A 552 -5.82 2.02 20.32
N CYS A 553 -6.66 1.02 20.62
CA CYS A 553 -7.48 1.00 21.83
C CYS A 553 -6.75 0.39 23.04
N GLY A 554 -5.56 -0.17 22.86
CA GLY A 554 -4.81 -0.87 23.90
C GLY A 554 -5.57 -2.11 24.38
N LEU A 555 -5.90 -3.00 23.45
CA LEU A 555 -6.60 -4.26 23.63
C LEU A 555 -5.79 -5.43 23.06
N TRP A 556 -6.25 -6.65 23.34
CA TRP A 556 -5.83 -7.84 22.63
C TRP A 556 -6.68 -8.02 21.37
N GLY A 557 -6.05 -8.34 20.25
CA GLY A 557 -6.73 -8.56 18.98
C GLY A 557 -6.14 -9.76 18.23
N LEU A 558 -6.88 -10.85 18.15
CA LEU A 558 -6.50 -12.06 17.42
C LEU A 558 -7.12 -12.06 16.03
N LYS A 559 -6.27 -12.05 15.01
CA LYS A 559 -6.60 -12.52 13.66
C LYS A 559 -6.13 -13.98 13.54
N PRO A 560 -7.02 -14.97 13.47
CA PRO A 560 -6.61 -16.36 13.30
C PRO A 560 -6.05 -16.63 11.90
N SER A 561 -5.60 -17.87 11.70
CA SER A 561 -5.22 -18.41 10.42
C SER A 561 -6.41 -18.40 9.48
N TYR A 562 -6.18 -18.00 8.22
CA TYR A 562 -7.23 -17.93 7.22
C TYR A 562 -7.88 -19.31 7.05
N GLY A 563 -9.22 -19.35 7.16
CA GLY A 563 -10.02 -20.57 7.05
C GLY A 563 -10.36 -21.27 8.37
N LEU A 564 -9.78 -20.89 9.52
CA LEU A 564 -10.13 -21.51 10.81
C LEU A 564 -11.47 -21.05 11.38
N ILE A 565 -11.84 -19.79 11.18
CA ILE A 565 -13.18 -19.28 11.49
C ILE A 565 -13.95 -19.09 10.16
N SER A 566 -15.15 -19.64 10.09
CA SER A 566 -16.01 -19.57 8.89
C SER A 566 -16.31 -18.12 8.49
N ARG A 567 -16.24 -17.85 7.19
CA ARG A 567 -16.64 -16.59 6.56
C ARG A 567 -18.11 -16.59 6.13
N TRP A 568 -18.86 -17.67 6.36
CA TRP A 568 -20.27 -17.73 6.02
C TRP A 568 -21.08 -16.68 6.80
N GLY A 569 -21.65 -15.73 6.06
CA GLY A 569 -22.39 -14.59 6.62
C GLY A 569 -21.52 -13.40 7.03
N LEU A 570 -20.22 -13.41 6.76
CA LEU A 570 -19.43 -12.20 6.63
C LEU A 570 -19.72 -11.58 5.26
N ILE A 571 -20.01 -10.28 5.22
CA ILE A 571 -20.09 -9.53 3.96
C ILE A 571 -18.70 -9.44 3.35
N SER A 572 -18.51 -10.10 2.20
CA SER A 572 -17.21 -10.18 1.51
C SER A 572 -16.70 -8.79 1.09
N TYR A 573 -15.51 -8.45 1.58
CA TYR A 573 -14.66 -7.41 1.05
C TYR A 573 -13.66 -8.04 0.06
N ALA A 574 -12.69 -8.79 0.56
CA ALA A 574 -11.72 -9.54 -0.25
C ALA A 574 -11.67 -10.98 0.25
N ASP A 575 -12.36 -11.88 -0.45
CA ASP A 575 -12.58 -13.25 -0.01
C ASP A 575 -11.29 -14.01 0.28
N SER A 576 -10.20 -13.75 -0.45
CA SER A 576 -8.93 -14.44 -0.24
C SER A 576 -8.13 -13.94 0.96
N LEU A 577 -8.61 -12.91 1.67
CA LEU A 577 -7.93 -12.23 2.78
C LEU A 577 -8.82 -12.09 4.03
N ASP A 578 -10.13 -11.94 3.85
CA ASP A 578 -11.10 -11.70 4.90
C ASP A 578 -11.05 -12.79 5.97
N THR A 579 -10.76 -12.38 7.21
CA THR A 579 -10.71 -13.30 8.35
C THR A 579 -11.51 -12.71 9.52
N ILE A 580 -12.42 -13.47 10.11
CA ILE A 580 -13.10 -13.05 11.34
C ILE A 580 -12.12 -13.18 12.51
N GLY A 581 -12.11 -12.21 13.42
CA GLY A 581 -11.21 -12.20 14.57
C GLY A 581 -11.89 -11.71 15.85
N VAL A 582 -11.13 -11.78 16.94
CA VAL A 582 -11.62 -11.54 18.31
C VAL A 582 -10.84 -10.39 18.96
N LEU A 583 -11.55 -9.49 19.62
CA LEU A 583 -11.02 -8.40 20.43
C LEU A 583 -11.48 -8.57 21.88
N ALA A 584 -10.56 -8.43 22.84
CA ALA A 584 -10.85 -8.48 24.27
C ALA A 584 -9.84 -7.68 25.09
N ASP A 585 -10.14 -7.45 26.38
CA ASP A 585 -9.20 -6.80 27.31
C ASP A 585 -8.06 -7.73 27.77
N ASN A 586 -8.22 -9.04 27.60
CA ASN A 586 -7.21 -10.03 27.95
C ASN A 586 -7.17 -11.22 26.99
N TRP A 587 -6.01 -11.88 26.94
CA TRP A 587 -5.78 -13.03 26.07
C TRP A 587 -6.73 -14.20 26.34
N SER A 588 -7.05 -14.50 27.60
CA SER A 588 -7.89 -15.65 27.96
C SER A 588 -9.26 -15.58 27.30
N GLU A 589 -9.85 -14.39 27.22
CA GLU A 589 -11.14 -14.16 26.56
C GLU A 589 -11.03 -14.28 25.03
N CYS A 590 -9.94 -13.80 24.44
CA CYS A 590 -9.66 -14.01 23.03
C CYS A 590 -9.58 -15.51 22.70
N GLN A 591 -8.84 -16.27 23.51
CA GLN A 591 -8.62 -17.70 23.32
C GLN A 591 -9.91 -18.51 23.52
N GLU A 592 -10.62 -18.32 24.62
CA GLU A 592 -11.89 -19.03 24.89
C GLU A 592 -12.93 -18.80 23.80
N THR A 593 -13.00 -17.57 23.27
CA THR A 593 -13.89 -17.26 22.14
C THR A 593 -13.41 -17.85 20.84
N PHE A 594 -12.10 -17.82 20.56
CA PHE A 594 -11.52 -18.46 19.39
C PHE A 594 -11.81 -19.97 19.37
N ASP A 595 -11.66 -20.65 20.50
CA ASP A 595 -11.91 -22.09 20.62
C ASP A 595 -13.38 -22.45 20.29
N VAL A 596 -14.33 -21.56 20.63
CA VAL A 596 -15.74 -21.71 20.24
C VAL A 596 -15.96 -21.47 18.74
N LEU A 597 -15.27 -20.50 18.17
CA LEU A 597 -15.47 -20.07 16.77
C LEU A 597 -14.68 -20.89 15.75
N SER A 598 -13.60 -21.54 16.16
CA SER A 598 -12.71 -22.33 15.31
C SER A 598 -13.31 -23.70 14.99
N ALA A 599 -14.43 -23.69 14.27
CA ALA A 599 -15.16 -24.88 13.87
C ALA A 599 -15.21 -25.03 12.34
N PRO A 600 -15.14 -26.26 11.80
CA PRO A 600 -15.33 -26.49 10.36
C PRO A 600 -16.77 -26.14 9.95
N ASP A 601 -16.93 -25.51 8.78
CA ASP A 601 -18.23 -25.13 8.25
C ASP A 601 -18.40 -25.55 6.79
N LYS A 602 -19.37 -26.43 6.53
CA LYS A 602 -19.69 -26.92 5.18
C LYS A 602 -20.28 -25.83 4.28
N LYS A 603 -20.78 -24.73 4.84
CA LYS A 603 -21.32 -23.58 4.08
C LYS A 603 -20.21 -22.68 3.54
N ASP A 604 -19.00 -22.77 4.09
CA ASP A 604 -17.83 -22.02 3.64
C ASP A 604 -16.82 -22.96 2.96
N PRO A 605 -16.67 -22.91 1.62
CA PRO A 605 -15.75 -23.80 0.90
C PRO A 605 -14.27 -23.52 1.21
N THR A 606 -13.96 -22.42 1.88
CA THR A 606 -12.61 -22.06 2.33
C THR A 606 -12.34 -22.39 3.79
N SER A 607 -13.35 -22.89 4.52
CA SER A 607 -13.17 -23.37 5.88
C SER A 607 -12.26 -24.59 5.90
N ALA A 608 -11.23 -24.57 6.76
CA ALA A 608 -10.33 -25.69 6.91
C ALA A 608 -11.10 -26.92 7.41
N GLY A 609 -10.93 -28.05 6.72
CA GLY A 609 -11.55 -29.31 7.11
C GLY A 609 -10.88 -29.96 8.32
N GLU A 610 -11.55 -30.95 8.90
CA GLU A 610 -11.11 -31.66 10.11
C GLU A 610 -9.69 -32.21 10.02
N GLN A 611 -9.32 -32.77 8.86
CA GLN A 611 -8.00 -33.35 8.63
C GLN A 611 -6.88 -32.30 8.72
N VAL A 612 -7.09 -31.13 8.12
CA VAL A 612 -6.10 -30.04 8.14
C VAL A 612 -5.98 -29.45 9.54
N ARG A 613 -7.10 -29.31 10.27
CA ARG A 613 -7.11 -28.85 11.67
C ARG A 613 -6.38 -29.82 12.58
N SER A 614 -6.65 -31.12 12.47
CA SER A 614 -5.96 -32.15 13.26
C SER A 614 -4.45 -32.15 12.99
N ALA A 615 -4.04 -32.00 11.73
CA ALA A 615 -2.62 -31.89 11.38
C ALA A 615 -1.97 -30.60 11.96
N ALA A 616 -2.70 -29.48 11.97
CA ALA A 616 -2.23 -28.25 12.62
C ALA A 616 -2.07 -28.44 14.13
N ASP A 617 -3.03 -29.09 14.79
CA ASP A 617 -2.96 -29.39 16.21
C ASP A 617 -1.75 -30.27 16.56
N GLU A 618 -1.50 -31.33 15.79
CA GLU A 618 -0.32 -32.19 15.98
C GLU A 618 1.00 -31.40 15.84
N VAL A 619 1.11 -30.55 14.81
CA VAL A 619 2.30 -29.72 14.58
C VAL A 619 2.46 -28.66 15.69
N ALA A 620 1.36 -28.06 16.14
CA ALA A 620 1.38 -27.09 17.24
C ALA A 620 1.82 -27.75 18.55
N ASP A 621 1.30 -28.94 18.87
CA ASP A 621 1.67 -29.68 20.07
C ASP A 621 3.15 -30.12 20.01
N GLU A 622 3.65 -30.53 18.84
CA GLU A 622 5.07 -30.82 18.64
C GLU A 622 5.94 -29.56 18.83
N ALA A 623 5.53 -28.41 18.28
CA ALA A 623 6.24 -27.15 18.46
C ALA A 623 6.29 -26.73 19.93
N LEU A 624 5.16 -26.82 20.64
CA LEU A 624 5.06 -26.50 22.07
C LEU A 624 5.90 -27.45 22.94
N SER A 625 6.04 -28.72 22.57
CA SER A 625 6.87 -29.70 23.31
C SER A 625 8.36 -29.32 23.36
N LYS A 626 8.81 -28.44 22.45
CA LYS A 626 10.19 -27.92 22.39
C LYS A 626 10.43 -26.78 23.37
N PHE A 627 9.38 -26.24 23.99
CA PHE A 627 9.46 -25.18 24.99
C PHE A 627 9.52 -25.79 26.40
N SER A 628 10.18 -25.11 27.35
CA SER A 628 10.37 -25.67 28.70
C SER A 628 9.05 -25.78 29.47
N SER A 629 8.59 -27.02 29.69
CA SER A 629 7.37 -27.37 30.44
C SER A 629 7.49 -27.25 31.97
N SER A 630 8.64 -26.81 32.47
CA SER A 630 8.94 -26.83 33.92
C SER A 630 8.52 -25.57 34.67
N SER A 631 8.23 -24.48 33.96
CA SER A 631 7.93 -23.17 34.52
C SER A 631 6.48 -22.79 34.26
N ALA A 632 5.81 -22.27 35.29
CA ALA A 632 4.49 -21.67 35.21
C ALA A 632 4.46 -20.51 34.19
N PRO A 633 3.38 -20.26 33.42
CA PRO A 633 3.25 -19.04 32.64
C PRO A 633 3.53 -17.79 33.46
N GLY A 634 4.27 -16.84 32.88
CA GLY A 634 4.69 -15.60 33.53
C GLY A 634 5.80 -15.75 34.58
N THR A 635 6.44 -16.92 34.68
CA THR A 635 7.60 -17.14 35.56
C THR A 635 8.92 -17.16 34.80
N GLU A 636 10.02 -17.04 35.54
CA GLU A 636 11.36 -16.98 34.98
C GLU A 636 11.64 -18.20 34.08
N GLY A 637 12.06 -17.92 32.85
CA GLY A 637 12.37 -18.93 31.84
C GLY A 637 11.16 -19.67 31.23
N CYS A 638 9.92 -19.20 31.42
CA CYS A 638 8.72 -19.89 30.90
C CYS A 638 8.61 -19.94 29.36
N LEU A 639 9.40 -19.15 28.64
CA LEU A 639 9.50 -19.16 27.17
C LEU A 639 10.85 -19.72 26.69
N ARG A 640 11.60 -20.43 27.55
CA ARG A 640 12.86 -21.05 27.16
C ARG A 640 12.65 -22.05 26.02
N GLY A 641 13.40 -21.84 24.94
CA GLY A 641 13.32 -22.63 23.70
C GLY A 641 12.48 -21.98 22.59
N LEU A 642 11.72 -20.93 22.91
CA LEU A 642 11.00 -20.12 21.92
C LEU A 642 11.98 -19.20 21.19
N ARG A 643 11.94 -19.23 19.86
CA ARG A 643 12.77 -18.39 18.98
C ARG A 643 11.90 -17.29 18.38
N ILE A 644 12.19 -16.05 18.72
CA ILE A 644 11.45 -14.87 18.27
C ILE A 644 12.27 -14.13 17.22
N GLY A 645 11.74 -14.06 16.00
CA GLY A 645 12.32 -13.31 14.89
C GLY A 645 11.91 -11.84 14.92
N ILE A 646 12.88 -10.94 14.72
CA ILE A 646 12.65 -9.51 14.56
C ILE A 646 12.87 -9.15 13.08
N PRO A 647 11.80 -9.01 12.28
CA PRO A 647 11.91 -8.71 10.87
C PRO A 647 12.35 -7.25 10.67
N THR A 648 13.60 -7.04 10.30
CA THR A 648 14.19 -5.69 10.18
C THR A 648 13.47 -4.83 9.14
N THR A 649 12.87 -5.44 8.13
CA THR A 649 12.09 -4.76 7.08
C THR A 649 10.75 -4.20 7.56
N LEU A 650 10.27 -4.61 8.74
CA LEU A 650 9.05 -4.07 9.38
C LEU A 650 9.35 -2.96 10.42
N PHE A 651 10.52 -2.32 10.30
CA PHE A 651 10.88 -1.09 11.01
C PHE A 651 11.11 0.04 9.99
N PRO A 652 10.05 0.50 9.31
CA PRO A 652 10.15 1.53 8.28
C PRO A 652 10.55 2.87 8.87
N SER A 653 11.06 3.78 8.04
CA SER A 653 11.37 5.15 8.44
C SER A 653 10.14 5.97 8.88
N SER A 654 8.93 5.51 8.56
CA SER A 654 7.67 6.09 9.02
C SER A 654 7.27 5.66 10.44
N LEU A 655 7.97 4.70 11.06
CA LEU A 655 7.71 4.28 12.44
C LEU A 655 8.07 5.41 13.41
N ASP A 656 7.12 5.79 14.25
CA ASP A 656 7.29 6.81 15.26
C ASP A 656 8.29 6.34 16.34
N ALA A 657 9.29 7.17 16.60
CA ALA A 657 10.33 6.90 17.58
C ALA A 657 9.78 6.66 19.00
N GLN A 658 8.59 7.16 19.34
CA GLN A 658 7.98 6.94 20.66
C GLN A 658 7.58 5.47 20.92
N VAL A 659 7.50 4.64 19.88
CA VAL A 659 7.17 3.21 19.97
C VAL A 659 8.38 2.37 20.40
N LEU A 660 9.57 2.78 19.98
CA LEU A 660 10.80 2.00 20.14
C LEU A 660 11.19 1.74 21.61
N PRO A 661 11.11 2.70 22.56
CA PRO A 661 11.54 2.46 23.93
C PRO A 661 10.76 1.33 24.62
N SER A 662 9.43 1.30 24.44
CA SER A 662 8.57 0.25 25.01
C SER A 662 8.85 -1.10 24.35
N PHE A 663 9.09 -1.11 23.05
CA PHE A 663 9.43 -2.32 22.31
C PHE A 663 10.79 -2.90 22.75
N SER A 664 11.83 -2.07 22.88
CA SER A 664 13.13 -2.50 23.37
C SER A 664 13.07 -3.07 24.78
N ARG A 665 12.29 -2.47 25.69
CA ARG A 665 12.10 -2.99 27.05
C ARG A 665 11.43 -4.37 27.05
N LEU A 666 10.47 -4.59 26.17
CA LEU A 666 9.85 -5.89 25.99
C LEU A 666 10.87 -6.93 25.50
N LEU A 667 11.70 -6.60 24.52
CA LEU A 667 12.72 -7.53 24.01
C LEU A 667 13.68 -7.96 25.11
N CYS A 668 14.17 -7.02 25.92
CA CYS A 668 14.99 -7.34 27.09
C CYS A 668 14.22 -8.24 28.07
N HIS A 669 12.94 -7.97 28.33
CA HIS A 669 12.14 -8.81 29.23
C HIS A 669 11.95 -10.24 28.70
N LEU A 670 11.69 -10.39 27.41
CA LEU A 670 11.54 -11.69 26.74
C LEU A 670 12.84 -12.51 26.83
N GLU A 671 13.98 -11.86 26.63
CA GLU A 671 15.31 -12.50 26.66
C GLU A 671 15.77 -12.78 28.10
N ASP A 672 15.87 -11.75 28.94
CA ASP A 672 16.51 -11.82 30.26
C ASP A 672 15.66 -12.56 31.30
N HIS A 673 14.34 -12.42 31.24
CA HIS A 673 13.43 -12.96 32.25
C HIS A 673 12.63 -14.16 31.76
N LEU A 674 12.07 -14.09 30.55
CA LEU A 674 11.24 -15.18 30.02
C LEU A 674 12.05 -16.25 29.29
N GLY A 675 13.31 -15.97 28.94
CA GLY A 675 14.26 -16.93 28.39
C GLY A 675 14.08 -17.25 26.90
N ALA A 676 13.34 -16.43 26.17
CA ALA A 676 13.19 -16.55 24.71
C ALA A 676 14.48 -16.11 24.00
N SER A 677 14.75 -16.66 22.82
CA SER A 677 15.88 -16.21 21.98
C SER A 677 15.40 -15.19 20.96
N ILE A 678 16.04 -14.01 20.93
CA ILE A 678 15.71 -12.93 19.97
C ILE A 678 16.67 -13.01 18.77
N ILE A 679 16.13 -13.09 17.57
CA ILE A 679 16.90 -13.33 16.34
C ILE A 679 16.51 -12.29 15.29
N PRO A 680 17.44 -11.49 14.74
CA PRO A 680 17.13 -10.64 13.61
C PRO A 680 16.86 -11.50 12.36
N VAL A 681 15.80 -11.18 11.62
CA VAL A 681 15.46 -11.86 10.36
C VAL A 681 15.15 -10.86 9.26
N GLU A 682 15.25 -11.30 8.00
CA GLU A 682 14.91 -10.49 6.84
C GLU A 682 13.69 -11.06 6.12
N LEU A 683 12.77 -10.17 5.73
CA LEU A 683 11.65 -10.48 4.84
C LEU A 683 11.67 -9.44 3.71
N PRO A 684 12.48 -9.63 2.66
CA PRO A 684 12.75 -8.60 1.65
C PRO A 684 11.49 -8.07 0.95
N SER A 685 10.48 -8.91 0.76
CA SER A 685 9.29 -8.59 -0.03
C SER A 685 8.20 -7.86 0.76
N THR A 686 8.34 -7.68 2.08
CA THR A 686 7.34 -6.95 2.90
C THR A 686 7.14 -5.51 2.47
N GLY A 687 8.16 -4.85 1.92
CA GLY A 687 8.04 -3.50 1.35
C GLY A 687 7.09 -3.41 0.14
N LEU A 688 6.80 -4.53 -0.52
CA LEU A 688 5.85 -4.62 -1.63
C LEU A 688 4.43 -5.05 -1.17
N ALA A 689 4.28 -5.49 0.08
CA ALA A 689 3.05 -6.07 0.61
C ALA A 689 1.88 -5.09 0.53
N LEU A 690 2.10 -3.82 0.87
CA LEU A 690 1.03 -2.81 0.84
C LEU A 690 0.43 -2.64 -0.56
N SER A 691 1.29 -2.51 -1.56
CA SER A 691 0.86 -2.39 -2.97
C SER A 691 0.12 -3.64 -3.44
N ALA A 692 0.65 -4.83 -3.15
CA ALA A 692 0.02 -6.09 -3.54
C ALA A 692 -1.35 -6.26 -2.88
N TYR A 693 -1.46 -5.95 -1.58
CA TYR A 693 -2.71 -5.96 -0.82
C TYR A 693 -3.77 -5.05 -1.46
N TYR A 694 -3.45 -3.78 -1.70
CA TYR A 694 -4.43 -2.84 -2.24
C TYR A 694 -4.89 -3.20 -3.66
N VAL A 695 -4.05 -3.82 -4.49
CA VAL A 695 -4.45 -4.35 -5.79
C VAL A 695 -5.40 -5.54 -5.64
N ILE A 696 -5.01 -6.56 -4.86
CA ILE A 696 -5.80 -7.79 -4.68
C ILE A 696 -7.14 -7.48 -4.02
N ALA A 697 -7.10 -6.76 -2.90
CA ALA A 697 -8.30 -6.47 -2.12
C ALA A 697 -9.28 -5.58 -2.91
N SER A 698 -8.79 -4.60 -3.66
CA SER A 698 -9.65 -3.77 -4.52
C SER A 698 -10.24 -4.57 -5.69
N ALA A 699 -9.43 -5.42 -6.34
CA ALA A 699 -9.88 -6.27 -7.42
C ALA A 699 -11.02 -7.20 -6.97
N GLU A 700 -10.83 -7.91 -5.86
CA GLU A 700 -11.87 -8.77 -5.29
C GLU A 700 -13.09 -7.97 -4.85
N ALA A 701 -12.91 -6.82 -4.21
CA ALA A 701 -14.01 -5.95 -3.82
C ALA A 701 -14.86 -5.48 -5.00
N SER A 702 -14.23 -5.14 -6.14
CA SER A 702 -14.94 -4.70 -7.35
C SER A 702 -15.90 -5.78 -7.88
N SER A 703 -15.53 -7.06 -7.72
CA SER A 703 -16.38 -8.21 -8.04
C SER A 703 -17.41 -8.48 -6.93
N ASN A 704 -16.96 -8.55 -5.68
CA ASN A 704 -17.79 -8.92 -4.53
C ASN A 704 -18.93 -7.94 -4.28
N LEU A 705 -18.66 -6.65 -4.42
CA LEU A 705 -19.66 -5.58 -4.28
C LEU A 705 -20.52 -5.37 -5.53
N ALA A 706 -20.28 -6.09 -6.64
CA ALA A 706 -21.11 -5.97 -7.84
C ALA A 706 -22.58 -6.38 -7.59
N ARG A 707 -22.83 -7.22 -6.57
CA ARG A 707 -24.17 -7.72 -6.19
C ARG A 707 -25.11 -6.66 -5.61
N TYR A 708 -24.58 -5.52 -5.15
CA TYR A 708 -25.36 -4.44 -4.57
C TYR A 708 -25.81 -3.49 -5.69
N ASP A 709 -27.04 -3.73 -6.15
CA ASP A 709 -27.66 -3.11 -7.31
C ASP A 709 -29.04 -2.48 -7.01
N GLY A 710 -29.54 -2.66 -5.78
CA GLY A 710 -30.87 -2.20 -5.33
C GLY A 710 -32.04 -3.01 -5.89
N VAL A 711 -31.79 -4.17 -6.53
CA VAL A 711 -32.85 -4.98 -7.15
C VAL A 711 -33.47 -5.95 -6.15
N ARG A 712 -32.64 -6.74 -5.45
CA ARG A 712 -33.09 -7.79 -4.53
C ARG A 712 -33.19 -7.31 -3.09
N TYR A 713 -32.29 -6.42 -2.69
CA TYR A 713 -32.17 -5.92 -1.32
C TYR A 713 -31.30 -4.65 -1.31
N GLY A 714 -31.28 -3.96 -0.17
CA GLY A 714 -30.49 -2.75 0.04
C GLY A 714 -31.13 -1.49 -0.54
N PHE A 715 -30.35 -0.43 -0.59
CA PHE A 715 -30.77 0.87 -1.10
C PHE A 715 -31.08 0.81 -2.59
N ARG A 716 -32.10 1.57 -3.01
CA ARG A 716 -32.45 1.82 -4.40
C ARG A 716 -32.69 3.31 -4.58
N SER A 717 -32.00 3.93 -5.53
CA SER A 717 -32.20 5.36 -5.80
C SER A 717 -33.60 5.63 -6.35
N GLU A 718 -34.22 6.73 -5.88
CA GLU A 718 -35.47 7.28 -6.41
C GLU A 718 -35.23 8.29 -7.56
N GLU A 719 -33.98 8.67 -7.82
CA GLU A 719 -33.64 9.67 -8.85
C GLU A 719 -34.05 9.23 -10.26
N GLU A 720 -34.65 10.17 -11.01
CA GLU A 720 -34.98 9.94 -12.41
C GLU A 720 -33.72 9.72 -13.24
N LYS A 721 -33.72 8.63 -14.00
CA LYS A 721 -32.63 8.22 -14.86
C LYS A 721 -32.32 9.30 -15.91
N LEU A 722 -31.06 9.70 -16.05
CA LEU A 722 -30.66 10.49 -17.22
C LEU A 722 -30.81 9.64 -18.50
N PRO A 723 -31.18 10.23 -19.66
CA PRO A 723 -31.31 9.50 -20.91
C PRO A 723 -30.02 8.75 -21.27
N GLY A 724 -30.08 7.42 -21.34
CA GLY A 724 -28.94 6.56 -21.70
C GLY A 724 -28.17 5.95 -20.51
N GLU A 725 -28.43 6.36 -19.27
CA GLU A 725 -27.79 5.75 -18.10
C GLU A 725 -28.47 4.44 -17.68
N HIS A 726 -27.80 3.60 -16.88
CA HIS A 726 -28.35 2.35 -16.33
C HIS A 726 -28.83 2.60 -14.88
N PRO A 727 -30.00 2.08 -14.42
CA PRO A 727 -30.50 2.36 -13.06
C PRO A 727 -29.54 1.92 -11.93
N TYR A 728 -28.63 1.00 -12.23
CA TYR A 728 -27.58 0.57 -11.29
C TYR A 728 -26.55 1.67 -10.99
N ALA A 729 -26.25 2.54 -11.95
CA ALA A 729 -25.24 3.57 -11.78
C ALA A 729 -25.68 4.58 -10.72
N ALA A 730 -26.91 5.10 -10.79
CA ALA A 730 -27.47 6.02 -9.79
C ALA A 730 -27.51 5.37 -8.40
N THR A 731 -28.06 4.17 -8.29
CA THR A 731 -28.15 3.44 -7.01
C THR A 731 -26.78 3.23 -6.37
N ARG A 732 -25.79 2.75 -7.12
CA ARG A 732 -24.43 2.50 -6.61
C ARG A 732 -23.67 3.79 -6.32
N SER A 733 -23.86 4.82 -7.15
CA SER A 733 -23.18 6.11 -6.95
C SER A 733 -23.67 6.79 -5.68
N THR A 734 -24.96 6.72 -5.38
CA THR A 734 -25.55 7.32 -4.18
C THR A 734 -25.37 6.43 -2.94
N GLY A 735 -25.52 5.11 -3.09
CA GLY A 735 -25.49 4.19 -1.96
C GLY A 735 -24.10 3.88 -1.38
N PHE A 736 -23.03 3.97 -2.17
CA PHE A 736 -21.66 3.76 -1.70
C PHE A 736 -20.94 5.09 -1.42
N GLY A 737 -20.20 5.13 -0.32
CA GLY A 737 -19.29 6.23 0.01
C GLY A 737 -18.07 6.33 -0.91
N GLU A 738 -17.27 7.36 -0.69
CA GLU A 738 -16.14 7.70 -1.57
C GLU A 738 -15.05 6.63 -1.61
N GLU A 739 -14.62 6.15 -0.46
CA GLU A 739 -13.55 5.14 -0.37
C GLU A 739 -13.96 3.81 -1.02
N VAL A 740 -15.20 3.36 -0.79
CA VAL A 740 -15.73 2.14 -1.43
C VAL A 740 -15.78 2.29 -2.94
N ARG A 741 -16.28 3.43 -3.46
CA ARG A 741 -16.29 3.70 -4.91
C ARG A 741 -14.89 3.75 -5.50
N LYS A 742 -13.92 4.35 -4.79
CA LYS A 742 -12.50 4.39 -5.19
C LYS A 742 -11.92 2.98 -5.31
N ARG A 743 -12.14 2.09 -4.33
CA ARG A 743 -11.67 0.70 -4.40
C ARG A 743 -12.36 -0.09 -5.51
N ILE A 744 -13.65 0.10 -5.75
CA ILE A 744 -14.36 -0.52 -6.87
C ILE A 744 -13.75 -0.09 -8.22
N LEU A 745 -13.48 1.21 -8.41
CA LEU A 745 -12.90 1.73 -9.65
C LEU A 745 -11.47 1.20 -9.88
N LEU A 746 -10.63 1.23 -8.85
CA LEU A 746 -9.26 0.71 -8.93
C LEU A 746 -9.24 -0.79 -9.18
N GLY A 747 -10.10 -1.55 -8.51
CA GLY A 747 -10.24 -2.99 -8.73
C GLY A 747 -10.73 -3.35 -10.14
N THR A 748 -11.73 -2.63 -10.63
CA THR A 748 -12.25 -2.81 -11.99
C THR A 748 -11.17 -2.52 -13.03
N HIS A 749 -10.33 -1.50 -12.79
CA HIS A 749 -9.18 -1.22 -13.63
C HIS A 749 -8.14 -2.35 -13.56
N ALA A 750 -7.78 -2.82 -12.36
CA ALA A 750 -6.82 -3.91 -12.19
C ALA A 750 -7.26 -5.24 -12.84
N LEU A 751 -8.57 -5.46 -12.99
CA LEU A 751 -9.13 -6.63 -13.66
C LEU A 751 -9.43 -6.43 -15.15
N SER A 752 -9.19 -5.23 -15.69
CA SER A 752 -9.37 -4.95 -17.12
C SER A 752 -8.37 -5.71 -17.98
N ALA A 753 -8.77 -6.10 -19.20
CA ALA A 753 -7.95 -6.92 -20.11
C ALA A 753 -6.55 -6.32 -20.35
N ASP A 754 -6.44 -4.99 -20.45
CA ASP A 754 -5.17 -4.32 -20.72
C ASP A 754 -4.24 -4.22 -19.49
N ALA A 755 -4.80 -4.32 -18.28
CA ALA A 755 -4.08 -4.09 -17.03
C ALA A 755 -3.87 -5.37 -16.19
N PHE A 756 -4.64 -6.44 -16.43
CA PHE A 756 -4.69 -7.65 -15.62
C PHE A 756 -3.30 -8.24 -15.34
N ASP A 757 -2.50 -8.46 -16.39
CA ASP A 757 -1.17 -9.07 -16.27
C ASP A 757 -0.20 -8.19 -15.48
N ASN A 758 -0.27 -6.87 -15.71
CA ASN A 758 0.65 -5.89 -15.12
C ASN A 758 0.25 -5.43 -13.71
N THR A 759 -0.95 -5.78 -13.25
CA THR A 759 -1.47 -5.36 -11.94
C THR A 759 -1.88 -6.57 -11.11
N PHE A 760 -3.05 -7.16 -11.36
CA PHE A 760 -3.58 -8.24 -10.53
C PHE A 760 -2.67 -9.48 -10.53
N LEU A 761 -2.20 -9.94 -11.69
CA LEU A 761 -1.31 -11.10 -11.76
C LEU A 761 0.06 -10.81 -11.12
N ALA A 762 0.60 -9.60 -11.31
CA ALA A 762 1.83 -9.16 -10.65
C ALA A 762 1.68 -9.12 -9.12
N ALA A 763 0.56 -8.61 -8.60
CA ALA A 763 0.25 -8.59 -7.18
C ALA A 763 0.13 -10.01 -6.60
N GLN A 764 -0.49 -10.93 -7.33
CA GLN A 764 -0.57 -12.34 -6.92
C GLN A 764 0.79 -13.04 -6.88
N ARG A 765 1.71 -12.70 -7.80
CA ARG A 765 3.10 -13.19 -7.75
C ARG A 765 3.83 -12.66 -6.52
N ILE A 766 3.69 -11.36 -6.21
CA ILE A 766 4.26 -10.76 -4.99
C ILE A 766 3.69 -11.44 -3.74
N ARG A 767 2.37 -11.69 -3.70
CA ARG A 767 1.74 -12.43 -2.60
C ARG A 767 2.35 -13.82 -2.42
N GLN A 768 2.60 -14.54 -3.51
CA GLN A 768 3.24 -15.87 -3.43
C GLN A 768 4.66 -15.76 -2.89
N THR A 769 5.47 -14.81 -3.37
CA THR A 769 6.81 -14.57 -2.82
C THR A 769 6.78 -14.26 -1.32
N ILE A 770 5.84 -13.43 -0.86
CA ILE A 770 5.67 -13.13 0.56
C ILE A 770 5.33 -14.40 1.35
N LYS A 771 4.43 -15.26 0.84
CA LYS A 771 4.11 -16.54 1.48
C LYS A 771 5.33 -17.44 1.60
N ASP A 772 6.11 -17.57 0.52
CA ASP A 772 7.30 -18.41 0.48
C ASP A 772 8.36 -17.90 1.47
N GLU A 773 8.53 -16.57 1.60
CA GLU A 773 9.44 -15.96 2.59
C GLU A 773 9.02 -16.27 4.03
N PHE A 774 7.73 -16.18 4.35
CA PHE A 774 7.23 -16.58 5.67
C PHE A 774 7.43 -18.08 5.92
N ASP A 775 7.17 -18.93 4.94
CA ASP A 775 7.36 -20.38 5.10
C ASP A 775 8.83 -20.76 5.32
N GLN A 776 9.76 -20.01 4.72
CA GLN A 776 11.21 -20.22 4.91
C GLN A 776 11.70 -19.72 6.27
N VAL A 777 11.17 -18.58 6.76
CA VAL A 777 11.62 -17.99 8.02
C VAL A 777 11.17 -18.81 9.24
N PHE A 778 10.01 -19.46 9.15
CA PHE A 778 9.52 -20.29 10.24
C PHE A 778 10.19 -21.67 10.26
N ARG A 779 10.60 -22.11 11.45
CA ARG A 779 11.02 -23.50 11.67
C ARG A 779 9.84 -24.47 11.78
N ILE A 780 8.64 -23.94 12.02
CA ILE A 780 7.40 -24.70 12.09
C ILE A 780 6.92 -24.93 10.65
N PRO A 781 6.68 -26.19 10.22
CA PRO A 781 6.26 -26.48 8.86
C PRO A 781 4.84 -25.95 8.60
N ASN A 782 4.61 -25.46 7.37
CA ASN A 782 3.28 -25.08 6.92
C ASN A 782 2.45 -26.34 6.59
N VAL A 783 1.43 -26.62 7.41
CA VAL A 783 0.57 -27.80 7.24
C VAL A 783 -0.24 -27.78 5.94
N LEU A 784 -0.46 -26.62 5.33
CA LEU A 784 -1.17 -26.52 4.05
C LEU A 784 -0.34 -27.05 2.87
N HIS A 785 0.98 -27.14 3.03
CA HIS A 785 1.89 -27.66 2.00
C HIS A 785 2.13 -29.17 2.13
N GLY A 786 1.64 -29.82 3.19
CA GLY A 786 1.81 -31.26 3.44
C GLY A 786 0.48 -32.03 3.47
N ARG A 787 0.39 -33.11 2.66
CA ARG A 787 -0.64 -34.19 2.71
C ARG A 787 -2.08 -33.92 2.25
N GLY A 788 -2.51 -32.70 1.92
CA GLY A 788 -3.91 -32.42 1.56
C GLY A 788 -4.30 -32.33 0.08
N ALA A 789 -3.34 -32.27 -0.86
CA ALA A 789 -3.63 -31.90 -2.27
C ALA A 789 -3.14 -32.91 -3.32
N GLN A 790 -2.87 -34.17 -2.94
CA GLN A 790 -2.50 -35.22 -3.90
C GLN A 790 -3.65 -36.22 -4.07
N THR A 791 -4.38 -36.07 -5.18
CA THR A 791 -5.00 -37.21 -5.86
C THR A 791 -3.93 -38.26 -6.13
N GLU A 792 -4.25 -39.50 -5.81
CA GLU A 792 -3.43 -40.71 -5.97
C GLU A 792 -2.69 -40.75 -7.31
N GLN A 793 -1.40 -40.36 -7.33
CA GLN A 793 -0.34 -40.91 -8.18
C GLN A 793 0.97 -40.18 -7.85
N HIS A 794 1.92 -40.93 -7.25
CA HIS A 794 3.30 -40.57 -6.88
C HIS A 794 3.52 -40.13 -5.42
N ALA A 795 3.79 -41.11 -4.57
CA ALA A 795 4.36 -40.94 -3.22
C ALA A 795 5.89 -40.70 -3.29
N PRO A 796 6.57 -40.21 -2.24
CA PRO A 796 6.69 -38.79 -1.87
C PRO A 796 8.17 -38.34 -1.79
N SER A 797 8.46 -37.05 -2.03
CA SER A 797 9.66 -36.40 -1.50
C SER A 797 9.25 -35.33 -0.48
N ALA A 798 9.62 -35.58 0.78
CA ALA A 798 9.74 -34.66 1.91
C ALA A 798 8.70 -33.53 2.09
N LEU A 799 8.01 -33.54 3.23
CA LEU A 799 7.52 -32.32 3.90
C LEU A 799 8.59 -31.22 3.74
N SER A 800 8.21 -30.00 3.36
CA SER A 800 9.15 -28.87 3.44
C SER A 800 9.59 -28.76 4.88
N ALA A 801 10.76 -29.32 5.21
CA ALA A 801 11.30 -29.29 6.54
C ALA A 801 11.44 -27.81 6.90
N GLY A 802 10.74 -27.35 7.93
CA GLY A 802 10.96 -26.01 8.46
C GLY A 802 12.45 -25.82 8.72
N SER A 803 12.94 -24.60 8.54
CA SER A 803 14.38 -24.35 8.66
C SER A 803 14.82 -24.69 10.10
N GLN A 804 15.77 -25.61 10.26
CA GLN A 804 16.32 -25.94 11.60
C GLN A 804 16.88 -24.69 12.31
N GLU A 805 17.28 -23.68 11.52
CA GLU A 805 17.78 -22.39 11.98
C GLU A 805 16.72 -21.27 12.04
N GLY A 806 15.46 -21.54 11.67
CA GLY A 806 14.37 -20.55 11.65
C GLY A 806 13.81 -20.17 13.03
N VAL A 807 12.74 -19.37 13.01
CA VAL A 807 12.04 -18.84 14.20
C VAL A 807 10.66 -19.46 14.38
N ASP A 808 10.06 -19.33 15.56
CA ASP A 808 8.69 -19.80 15.84
C ASP A 808 7.66 -18.69 15.66
N VAL A 809 8.04 -17.47 16.05
CA VAL A 809 7.18 -16.30 16.10
C VAL A 809 7.96 -15.11 15.57
N LEU A 810 7.33 -14.27 14.78
CA LEU A 810 7.83 -12.96 14.39
C LEU A 810 7.21 -11.89 15.27
N LEU A 811 8.01 -10.91 15.71
CA LEU A 811 7.58 -9.85 16.60
C LEU A 811 8.00 -8.47 16.08
N HIS A 812 7.05 -7.54 16.00
CA HIS A 812 7.29 -6.14 15.62
C HIS A 812 6.11 -5.25 16.08
N PRO A 813 6.20 -3.91 16.03
CA PRO A 813 5.09 -3.03 16.38
C PRO A 813 3.81 -3.30 15.55
N SER A 814 2.63 -3.14 16.15
CA SER A 814 1.35 -3.35 15.45
C SER A 814 0.97 -2.20 14.51
N ALA A 815 1.43 -0.98 14.81
CA ALA A 815 1.11 0.23 14.06
C ALA A 815 2.35 1.13 13.95
N VAL A 816 2.41 1.97 12.92
CA VAL A 816 3.53 2.90 12.71
C VAL A 816 3.50 4.09 13.67
N ASN A 817 2.34 4.41 14.24
CA ASN A 817 2.17 5.46 15.23
C ASN A 817 1.07 5.10 16.24
N THR A 818 0.90 5.93 17.27
CA THR A 818 -0.29 5.93 18.12
C THR A 818 -1.49 6.48 17.35
N ALA A 819 -2.71 6.12 17.78
CA ALA A 819 -3.96 6.56 17.18
C ALA A 819 -3.94 8.05 16.76
N PRO A 820 -4.27 8.42 15.50
CA PRO A 820 -4.26 9.80 15.04
C PRO A 820 -5.49 10.60 15.52
N LEU A 821 -5.37 11.92 15.52
CA LEU A 821 -6.48 12.84 15.82
C LEU A 821 -7.54 12.80 14.70
N LEU A 822 -8.82 12.70 15.06
CA LEU A 822 -9.91 12.73 14.08
C LEU A 822 -9.94 14.05 13.29
N SER A 823 -9.56 15.17 13.92
CA SER A 823 -9.49 16.47 13.25
C SER A 823 -8.39 16.55 12.19
N ALA A 824 -7.35 15.71 12.27
CA ALA A 824 -6.30 15.63 11.25
C ALA A 824 -6.73 14.75 10.07
N LEU A 825 -7.57 13.75 10.32
CA LEU A 825 -8.12 12.84 9.31
C LEU A 825 -9.31 13.45 8.56
N MET A 826 -10.10 14.25 9.25
CA MET A 826 -11.34 14.86 8.75
C MET A 826 -11.15 16.38 8.64
N PRO A 827 -10.69 16.92 7.50
CA PRO A 827 -10.58 18.37 7.32
C PRO A 827 -11.94 19.03 7.53
N SER A 828 -11.96 20.14 8.27
CA SER A 828 -13.17 20.83 8.70
C SER A 828 -14.05 21.26 7.53
N SER A 829 -15.25 20.68 7.44
CA SER A 829 -16.36 21.21 6.64
C SER A 829 -16.97 22.43 7.32
N SER A 830 -16.27 23.56 7.32
CA SER A 830 -16.83 24.85 7.75
C SER A 830 -17.13 25.72 6.54
N THR A 831 -18.29 25.50 5.95
CA THR A 831 -19.26 26.54 5.56
C THR A 831 -20.52 25.85 5.02
N GLU A 832 -21.63 26.13 5.69
CA GLU A 832 -22.98 25.82 5.22
C GLU A 832 -23.21 26.55 3.89
N GLU A 833 -23.12 25.84 2.76
CA GLU A 833 -23.90 26.12 1.57
C GLU A 833 -23.92 24.84 0.72
N ALA A 834 -25.05 24.15 0.74
CA ALA A 834 -25.31 23.05 -0.16
C ALA A 834 -25.34 23.57 -1.60
N CYS A 835 -24.25 23.37 -2.34
CA CYS A 835 -24.25 23.50 -3.79
C CYS A 835 -24.65 22.16 -4.42
N PRO A 836 -25.72 22.12 -5.24
CA PRO A 836 -26.11 20.90 -5.94
C PRO A 836 -25.19 20.68 -7.15
N VAL A 837 -24.72 19.44 -7.31
CA VAL A 837 -24.10 18.87 -8.51
C VAL A 837 -22.82 19.56 -9.03
N GLY A 838 -21.66 18.93 -8.79
CA GLY A 838 -20.44 19.21 -9.57
C GLY A 838 -19.14 19.08 -8.78
N PHE A 839 -18.40 17.99 -9.05
CA PHE A 839 -16.98 17.77 -8.78
C PHE A 839 -16.26 18.79 -7.86
N SER A 840 -16.10 18.43 -6.59
CA SER A 840 -15.13 19.07 -5.69
C SER A 840 -13.69 18.71 -6.10
N ALA A 841 -12.79 19.68 -5.94
CA ALA A 841 -11.36 19.57 -6.27
C ALA A 841 -10.63 18.50 -5.43
N PRO A 842 -9.52 17.90 -5.93
CA PRO A 842 -8.93 16.72 -5.32
C PRO A 842 -8.18 17.04 -4.01
N ALA A 843 -8.53 16.30 -2.95
CA ALA A 843 -7.80 16.21 -1.68
C ALA A 843 -6.44 15.54 -1.90
N GLY A 844 -5.45 16.31 -2.34
CA GLY A 844 -4.14 15.82 -2.74
C GLY A 844 -3.11 15.71 -1.62
N SER A 845 -3.37 14.95 -0.55
CA SER A 845 -2.33 14.32 0.29
C SER A 845 -2.88 13.35 1.34
N ALA A 846 -4.06 13.62 1.92
CA ALA A 846 -4.58 12.86 3.06
C ALA A 846 -4.87 11.37 2.77
N GLY A 847 -5.29 11.03 1.54
CA GLY A 847 -5.78 9.68 1.22
C GLY A 847 -4.72 8.60 0.96
N LEU A 848 -3.43 8.94 0.91
CA LEU A 848 -2.33 7.94 0.88
C LEU A 848 -1.76 7.69 2.28
N ASP A 849 -1.85 8.68 3.18
CA ASP A 849 -1.34 8.58 4.55
C ASP A 849 -2.16 7.59 5.40
N GLU A 850 -3.47 7.45 5.14
CA GLU A 850 -4.32 6.44 5.78
C GLU A 850 -3.81 5.01 5.52
N TYR A 851 -3.46 4.69 4.28
CA TYR A 851 -3.04 3.33 3.90
C TYR A 851 -1.70 2.93 4.52
N VAL A 852 -0.84 3.90 4.85
CA VAL A 852 0.43 3.64 5.52
C VAL A 852 0.23 3.03 6.91
N GLN A 853 -0.95 3.22 7.54
CA GLN A 853 -1.26 2.61 8.83
C GLN A 853 -1.29 1.07 8.77
N ASP A 854 -1.61 0.50 7.61
CA ASP A 854 -1.66 -0.96 7.42
C ASP A 854 -0.30 -1.58 7.08
N LEU A 855 0.77 -0.78 6.94
CA LEU A 855 2.08 -1.22 6.44
C LEU A 855 2.64 -2.41 7.22
N LEU A 856 2.39 -2.45 8.52
CA LEU A 856 2.89 -3.50 9.42
C LEU A 856 1.95 -4.71 9.47
N THR A 857 0.71 -4.61 9.02
CA THR A 857 -0.32 -5.67 9.21
C THR A 857 -0.62 -6.48 7.95
N VAL A 858 -0.45 -5.91 6.75
CA VAL A 858 -0.87 -6.54 5.48
C VAL A 858 -0.08 -7.79 5.08
N SER A 859 1.21 -7.88 5.45
CA SER A 859 2.09 -8.97 5.02
C SER A 859 1.59 -10.34 5.53
N SER A 860 1.23 -10.41 6.80
CA SER A 860 0.65 -11.61 7.42
C SER A 860 -0.76 -11.93 6.91
N SER A 861 -1.56 -10.92 6.55
CA SER A 861 -2.86 -11.15 5.88
C SER A 861 -2.69 -11.75 4.48
N LEU A 862 -1.78 -11.22 3.67
CA LEU A 862 -1.44 -11.78 2.36
C LEU A 862 -1.00 -13.23 2.46
N ALA A 863 -0.25 -13.55 3.52
CA ALA A 863 0.22 -14.90 3.80
C ALA A 863 -0.85 -15.82 4.44
N GLY A 864 -1.97 -15.27 4.92
CA GLY A 864 -3.03 -16.05 5.58
C GLY A 864 -2.67 -16.52 6.99
N LEU A 865 -1.66 -15.91 7.63
CA LEU A 865 -1.06 -16.37 8.88
C LEU A 865 -1.77 -15.82 10.12
N PRO A 866 -1.79 -16.55 11.24
CA PRO A 866 -2.34 -16.05 12.49
C PRO A 866 -1.44 -14.94 13.08
N SER A 867 -2.09 -13.89 13.58
CA SER A 867 -1.40 -12.75 14.17
C SER A 867 -2.19 -12.20 15.36
N VAL A 868 -1.50 -11.89 16.45
CA VAL A 868 -2.07 -11.28 17.65
C VAL A 868 -1.46 -9.90 17.86
N SER A 869 -2.30 -8.87 17.95
CA SER A 869 -1.90 -7.57 18.52
C SER A 869 -2.14 -7.59 20.03
N MET A 870 -1.17 -7.10 20.78
CA MET A 870 -1.16 -7.10 22.24
C MET A 870 -0.76 -5.71 22.75
N PRO A 871 -1.32 -5.24 23.88
CA PRO A 871 -0.92 -3.97 24.47
C PRO A 871 0.56 -4.01 24.88
N LEU A 872 1.35 -3.06 24.37
CA LEU A 872 2.77 -2.89 24.68
C LEU A 872 3.02 -1.78 25.71
N GLY A 873 2.11 -0.81 25.76
CA GLY A 873 2.16 0.30 26.69
C GLY A 873 1.61 1.58 26.14
N ARG A 874 2.19 2.70 26.57
CA ARG A 874 1.80 4.04 26.16
C ARG A 874 2.95 4.74 25.43
N GLY A 875 2.61 5.60 24.46
CA GLY A 875 3.54 6.47 23.77
C GLY A 875 4.29 7.35 24.75
N ALA A 876 5.62 7.39 24.62
CA ALA A 876 6.47 8.17 25.51
C ALA A 876 6.19 9.68 25.43
N GLN A 877 5.60 10.16 24.32
CA GLN A 877 5.33 11.57 24.10
C GLN A 877 3.87 11.94 24.37
N ASP A 878 2.92 11.13 23.90
CA ASP A 878 1.50 11.49 23.94
C ASP A 878 0.64 10.63 24.89
N GLY A 879 1.21 9.58 25.48
CA GLY A 879 0.53 8.73 26.45
C GLY A 879 -0.54 7.80 25.87
N TRP A 880 -0.71 7.74 24.54
CA TRP A 880 -1.71 6.89 23.88
C TRP A 880 -1.26 5.43 23.77
N PRO A 881 -2.18 4.47 23.68
CA PRO A 881 -1.81 3.06 23.60
C PRO A 881 -0.93 2.74 22.38
N ILE A 882 -0.01 1.81 22.60
CA ILE A 882 0.82 1.18 21.58
C ILE A 882 0.60 -0.32 21.65
N GLY A 883 0.44 -0.95 20.49
CA GLY A 883 0.40 -2.40 20.35
C GLY A 883 1.69 -2.99 19.78
N MET A 884 1.96 -4.24 20.14
CA MET A 884 2.94 -5.10 19.47
C MET A 884 2.25 -6.28 18.80
N MET A 885 2.74 -6.69 17.64
CA MET A 885 2.20 -7.81 16.88
C MET A 885 3.13 -9.01 16.93
N ALA A 886 2.56 -10.17 17.28
CA ALA A 886 3.19 -11.48 17.12
C ALA A 886 2.51 -12.25 15.98
N THR A 887 3.29 -12.86 15.09
CA THR A 887 2.81 -13.69 13.96
C THR A 887 3.53 -15.02 13.97
N SER A 888 2.82 -16.13 13.75
CA SER A 888 3.41 -17.47 13.64
C SER A 888 2.93 -18.17 12.35
N GLN A 889 3.35 -19.42 12.14
CA GLN A 889 2.93 -20.21 10.98
C GLN A 889 1.42 -20.52 11.05
N TRP A 890 0.81 -20.84 9.89
CA TRP A 890 -0.60 -21.23 9.79
C TRP A 890 -0.93 -22.38 10.77
N GLY A 891 -2.03 -22.20 11.51
CA GLY A 891 -2.52 -23.14 12.53
C GLY A 891 -1.82 -23.05 13.89
N MET A 892 -0.93 -22.07 14.10
CA MET A 892 -0.13 -21.95 15.32
C MET A 892 -0.67 -20.95 16.33
N GLU A 893 -1.99 -20.80 16.43
CA GLU A 893 -2.64 -19.96 17.45
C GLU A 893 -2.23 -20.36 18.87
N LYS A 894 -2.04 -21.67 19.14
CA LYS A 894 -1.57 -22.15 20.44
C LYS A 894 -0.15 -21.67 20.78
N VAL A 895 0.73 -21.56 19.78
CA VAL A 895 2.10 -21.02 19.97
C VAL A 895 2.05 -19.53 20.29
N LEU A 896 1.19 -18.78 19.60
CA LEU A 896 0.92 -17.38 19.94
C LEU A 896 0.32 -17.24 21.35
N GLY A 897 -0.54 -18.18 21.74
CA GLY A 897 -1.10 -18.25 23.10
C GLY A 897 -0.03 -18.47 24.17
N GLN A 898 0.93 -19.36 23.95
CA GLN A 898 2.05 -19.56 24.88
C GLN A 898 2.85 -18.27 25.10
N LEU A 899 3.13 -17.51 24.03
CA LEU A 899 3.78 -16.20 24.14
C LEU A 899 2.91 -15.20 24.92
N ALA A 900 1.62 -15.13 24.59
CA ALA A 900 0.66 -14.24 25.24
C ALA A 900 0.51 -14.51 26.75
N GLU A 901 0.42 -15.79 27.13
CA GLU A 901 0.38 -16.21 28.54
C GLU A 901 1.67 -15.90 29.28
N GLY A 902 2.83 -16.12 28.64
CA GLY A 902 4.13 -15.74 29.19
C GLY A 902 4.24 -14.24 29.51
N LEU A 903 3.54 -13.41 28.75
CA LEU A 903 3.53 -11.96 28.89
C LEU A 903 2.40 -11.41 29.79
N GLN A 904 1.49 -12.24 30.31
CA GLN A 904 0.42 -11.76 31.20
C GLN A 904 0.93 -11.06 32.47
N THR A 905 2.11 -11.44 32.96
CA THR A 905 2.75 -10.82 34.13
C THR A 905 3.58 -9.59 33.78
N TYR A 906 3.81 -9.33 32.48
CA TYR A 906 4.51 -8.13 32.03
C TYR A 906 3.64 -6.92 32.33
N ARG A 907 4.00 -6.19 33.40
CA ARG A 907 3.35 -4.94 33.74
C ARG A 907 3.97 -3.84 32.91
N ILE A 908 3.11 -3.20 32.14
CA ILE A 908 3.37 -1.90 31.54
C ILE A 908 3.40 -0.90 32.71
N GLU A 909 4.59 -0.60 33.23
CA GLU A 909 4.79 0.53 34.15
C GLU A 909 4.82 1.87 33.40
#